data_AF-A0A2V8LG95-F1
#
_entry.id   AF-A0A2V8LG95-F1
#
_cell.length_a   1.000
_cell.length_b   1.000
_cell.length_c   1.000
_cell.angle_alpha   90.00
_cell.angle_beta   90.00
_cell.angle_gamma   90.00
#
_symmetry.space_group_name_H-M   'P 1'
#
loop_
_entity.id
_entity.type
_entity.pdbx_description
1 polymer ?
#
loop_
_entity_poly.entity_id
_entity_poly.type
_entity_poly.pdbx_seq_one_letter_code
_entity_poly.pdbx_strand_id
1 'polypeptide(L)'
;MINAAWGLGEAIVGGLVTPDTFVINKQTGAVESSTIADKEVMTVRLPVGTHEEPVPAGRRRQPALEPRQAAELAKLGVQIEQLYGQPMDVEWVLCGERLFILQARPITALPEPRAALDWTLPRAEGRYVRKAVAELLPDPLSPLFATLALPFWNESMRELMKRIGAAMRIPEHMAMLTTINDYAYYDFGLRALQWARLMSAMPGLIRRIGPELLRRAEARWADEARPHYAGVVGKWAAVDLNTMPSTELLEGANEIVRAAADHYLVIESGILPSAFISEALFTAAYKLLARRKGDPPAVTFMLGFDSAPIQAEKSLYDLAVWARTQPEAVIRLESSQEFSRRFAEHLNRFGHAVYDLDFARSVPADEPAPVLETIKYFMTGQARSPYERQAAAAAAREQATHELLARLKGLRLRLFTRLLKWAQRYAPLREDALADVGLGWPLLRRMLRELGRRFVAAGMVAERDDVFWLKLEEAKAAARSLDANQSVSDCRPLVAERRSKWERERTATPPVMLPHGVRFMGIDFSSWQAARTNQAAGDAIKGQAASPGCASGVARVIHGPDEFNRMRPGDILVAKITTPAWTTLFPLAAAVVTDVGGPLSHGSIVAREYHIPAVLGTGVATERIRDGQRITVDGGAGVVKLNP
;
A
#
# COMPACT_ATOMS: atom_id res chain seq x y z
N MET A 1 -0.60 20.84 -25.85
CA MET A 1 -0.10 19.86 -26.83
C MET A 1 -1.12 19.75 -27.94
N ILE A 2 -0.67 19.71 -29.20
CA ILE A 2 -1.53 19.56 -30.38
C ILE A 2 -1.02 18.36 -31.18
N ASN A 3 -1.92 17.45 -31.53
CA ASN A 3 -1.65 16.34 -32.45
C ASN A 3 -2.33 16.63 -33.79
N ALA A 4 -1.61 16.49 -34.90
CA ALA A 4 -2.11 16.80 -36.24
C ALA A 4 -1.70 15.75 -37.29
N ALA A 5 -2.61 15.39 -38.19
CA ALA A 5 -2.34 14.51 -39.33
C ALA A 5 -3.09 14.99 -40.58
N TRP A 6 -2.77 14.40 -41.73
CA TRP A 6 -3.47 14.69 -42.98
C TRP A 6 -4.79 13.90 -43.04
N GLY A 7 -5.82 14.49 -43.66
CA GLY A 7 -7.13 13.85 -43.84
C GLY A 7 -8.08 14.07 -42.66
N LEU A 8 -9.09 13.20 -42.54
CA LEU A 8 -10.07 13.19 -41.46
C LEU A 8 -9.49 12.60 -40.17
N GLY A 9 -10.02 13.02 -39.01
CA GLY A 9 -9.50 12.66 -37.68
C GLY A 9 -9.63 11.19 -37.28
N GLU A 10 -10.42 10.39 -38.02
CA GLU A 10 -10.63 8.95 -37.77
C GLU A 10 -9.31 8.18 -37.66
N ALA A 11 -8.33 8.49 -38.52
CA ALA A 11 -7.02 7.83 -38.49
C ALA A 11 -6.23 8.08 -37.19
N ILE A 12 -6.38 9.25 -36.57
CA ILE A 12 -5.72 9.59 -35.29
C ILE A 12 -6.42 8.84 -34.15
N VAL A 13 -7.75 8.88 -34.12
CA VAL A 13 -8.54 8.23 -33.05
C VAL A 13 -8.41 6.71 -33.11
N GLY A 14 -8.35 6.13 -34.31
CA GLY A 14 -8.14 4.70 -34.54
C GLY A 14 -6.70 4.22 -34.35
N GLY A 15 -5.75 5.13 -34.11
CA GLY A 15 -4.32 4.78 -33.94
C GLY A 15 -3.65 4.27 -35.23
N LEU A 16 -4.21 4.60 -36.39
CA LEU A 16 -3.76 4.13 -37.70
C LEU A 16 -2.64 5.00 -38.28
N VAL A 17 -2.51 6.23 -37.78
CA VAL A 17 -1.44 7.17 -38.16
C VAL A 17 -0.71 7.67 -36.92
N THR A 18 0.61 7.82 -37.03
CA THR A 18 1.38 8.59 -36.04
C THR A 18 1.27 10.07 -36.41
N PRO A 19 0.61 10.92 -35.60
CA PRO A 19 0.46 12.34 -35.92
C PRO A 19 1.75 13.12 -35.64
N ASP A 20 1.82 14.32 -36.20
CA ASP A 20 2.77 15.33 -35.74
C ASP A 20 2.37 15.82 -34.35
N THR A 21 3.36 16.08 -33.49
CA THR A 21 3.13 16.60 -32.14
C THR A 21 3.76 17.98 -32.00
N PHE A 22 2.95 18.96 -31.61
CA PHE A 22 3.39 20.32 -31.32
C PHE A 22 3.18 20.62 -29.83
N VAL A 23 4.25 21.04 -29.14
CA VAL A 23 4.19 21.55 -27.77
C VAL A 23 4.24 23.08 -27.85
N ILE A 24 3.20 23.71 -27.34
CA ILE A 24 3.01 25.17 -27.43
C ILE A 24 2.93 25.74 -26.02
N ASN A 25 3.67 26.81 -25.81
CA ASN A 25 3.59 27.61 -24.60
C ASN A 25 2.21 28.28 -24.53
N LYS A 26 1.41 27.93 -23.52
CA LYS A 26 0.04 28.46 -23.37
C LYS A 26 -0.03 29.99 -23.21
N GLN A 27 1.02 30.63 -22.69
CA GLN A 27 1.03 32.07 -22.39
C GLN A 27 1.47 32.88 -23.59
N THR A 28 2.46 32.40 -24.34
CA THR A 28 3.07 33.14 -25.45
C THR A 28 2.56 32.68 -26.82
N GLY A 29 1.93 31.50 -26.91
CA GLY A 29 1.54 30.88 -28.18
C GLY A 29 2.72 30.37 -29.01
N ALA A 30 3.95 30.44 -28.49
CA ALA A 30 5.14 29.98 -29.20
C ALA A 30 5.22 28.46 -29.22
N VAL A 31 5.59 27.89 -30.37
CA VAL A 31 5.91 26.46 -30.50
C VAL A 31 7.27 26.23 -29.82
N GLU A 32 7.27 25.53 -28.70
CA GLU A 32 8.47 25.20 -27.93
C GLU A 32 9.20 24.00 -28.53
N SER A 33 8.44 23.03 -29.03
CA SER A 33 8.98 21.89 -29.78
C SER A 33 7.95 21.33 -30.76
N SER A 34 8.45 20.74 -31.84
CA SER A 34 7.64 20.04 -32.84
C SER A 34 8.31 18.73 -33.22
N THR A 35 7.55 17.65 -33.24
CA THR A 35 7.99 16.35 -33.75
C THR A 35 7.17 16.03 -34.99
N ILE A 36 7.83 15.95 -36.14
CA ILE A 36 7.18 15.62 -37.42
C ILE A 36 7.27 14.12 -37.64
N ALA A 37 6.12 13.47 -37.69
CA ALA A 37 5.99 12.03 -37.88
C ALA A 37 5.91 11.65 -39.37
N ASP A 38 6.23 10.39 -39.65
CA ASP A 38 6.09 9.78 -40.96
C ASP A 38 4.62 9.34 -41.16
N LYS A 39 3.78 10.25 -41.65
CA LYS A 39 2.31 10.05 -41.74
C LYS A 39 1.97 9.18 -42.95
N GLU A 40 1.99 7.85 -42.78
CA GLU A 40 1.86 6.90 -43.91
C GLU A 40 0.46 6.86 -44.54
N VAL A 41 -0.58 7.04 -43.73
CA VAL A 41 -1.99 6.89 -44.12
C VAL A 41 -2.78 8.16 -43.76
N MET A 42 -3.76 8.51 -44.60
CA MET A 42 -4.78 9.52 -44.31
C MET A 42 -6.17 8.99 -44.64
N THR A 43 -7.17 9.41 -43.87
CA THR A 43 -8.58 9.13 -44.17
C THR A 43 -9.14 10.24 -45.06
N VAL A 44 -9.73 9.86 -46.19
CA VAL A 44 -10.40 10.78 -47.13
C VAL A 44 -11.89 10.52 -47.18
N ARG A 45 -12.65 11.55 -47.55
CA ARG A 45 -14.11 11.47 -47.72
C ARG A 45 -14.45 10.94 -49.11
N LEU A 46 -15.36 9.97 -49.18
CA LEU A 46 -15.99 9.49 -50.41
C LEU A 46 -17.43 10.05 -50.55
N PRO A 47 -18.08 9.93 -51.72
CA PRO A 47 -19.49 10.26 -51.89
C PRO A 47 -20.39 9.54 -50.88
N VAL A 48 -20.01 8.31 -50.49
CA VAL A 48 -20.61 7.54 -49.40
C VAL A 48 -19.49 7.01 -48.51
N GLY A 49 -19.41 7.51 -47.28
CA GLY A 49 -18.43 7.05 -46.27
C GLY A 49 -17.04 7.67 -46.38
N THR A 50 -16.08 6.99 -45.74
CA THR A 50 -14.65 7.36 -45.69
C THR A 50 -13.80 6.20 -46.21
N HIS A 51 -12.58 6.50 -46.63
CA HIS A 51 -11.61 5.52 -47.11
C HIS A 51 -10.20 5.91 -46.68
N GLU A 52 -9.37 4.93 -46.35
CA GLU A 52 -7.97 5.12 -46.01
C GLU A 52 -7.10 5.03 -47.26
N GLU A 53 -6.27 6.03 -47.49
CA GLU A 53 -5.32 6.01 -48.58
C GLU A 53 -3.92 6.45 -48.13
N PRO A 54 -2.85 6.02 -48.84
CA PRO A 54 -1.50 6.47 -48.54
C PRO A 54 -1.38 7.99 -48.68
N VAL A 55 -0.71 8.64 -47.73
CA VAL A 55 -0.39 10.06 -47.87
C VAL A 55 0.57 10.23 -49.06
N PRO A 56 0.30 11.18 -49.99
CA PRO A 56 1.22 11.47 -51.09
C PRO A 56 2.64 11.69 -50.60
N ALA A 57 3.63 11.08 -51.26
CA ALA A 57 5.03 11.05 -50.81
C ALA A 57 5.60 12.45 -50.49
N GLY A 58 5.20 13.49 -51.23
CA GLY A 58 5.61 14.88 -50.98
C GLY A 58 5.06 15.49 -49.69
N ARG A 59 3.95 14.99 -49.15
CA ARG A 59 3.28 15.50 -47.92
C ARG A 59 3.56 14.65 -46.68
N ARG A 60 3.94 13.39 -46.88
CA ARG A 60 4.12 12.38 -45.82
C ARG A 60 5.01 12.84 -44.66
N ARG A 61 6.11 13.55 -44.95
CA ARG A 61 7.07 14.09 -43.96
C ARG A 61 7.02 15.60 -43.82
N GLN A 62 6.00 16.25 -44.38
CA GLN A 62 5.76 17.67 -44.15
C GLN A 62 4.96 17.87 -42.85
N PRO A 63 5.14 19.00 -42.16
CA PRO A 63 4.31 19.35 -41.02
C PRO A 63 2.85 19.51 -41.47
N ALA A 64 1.92 18.87 -40.75
CA ALA A 64 0.48 18.99 -41.01
C ALA A 64 -0.09 20.36 -40.62
N LEU A 65 0.64 21.14 -39.82
CA LEU A 65 0.30 22.51 -39.42
C LEU A 65 1.49 23.43 -39.61
N GLU A 66 1.21 24.64 -40.10
CA GLU A 66 2.17 25.73 -40.02
C GLU A 66 2.26 26.28 -38.58
N PRO A 67 3.41 26.84 -38.16
CA PRO A 67 3.56 27.41 -36.82
C PRO A 67 2.50 28.47 -36.48
N ARG A 68 2.05 29.26 -37.47
CA ARG A 68 0.99 30.26 -37.29
C ARG A 68 -0.36 29.62 -36.98
N GLN A 69 -0.72 28.56 -37.71
CA GLN A 69 -1.96 27.82 -37.51
C GLN A 69 -1.95 27.10 -36.16
N ALA A 70 -0.81 26.54 -35.76
CA ALA A 70 -0.65 25.91 -34.45
C ALA A 70 -0.82 26.90 -33.29
N ALA A 71 -0.27 28.12 -33.43
CA ALA A 71 -0.45 29.20 -32.45
C ALA A 71 -1.91 29.69 -32.37
N GLU A 72 -2.59 29.82 -33.51
CA GLU A 72 -4.02 30.16 -33.55
C GLU A 72 -4.88 29.09 -32.87
N LEU A 73 -4.60 27.82 -33.13
CA LEU A 73 -5.30 26.71 -32.50
C LEU A 73 -5.05 26.66 -30.98
N ALA A 74 -3.83 26.94 -30.52
CA ALA A 74 -3.54 27.06 -29.09
C ALA A 74 -4.34 28.18 -28.43
N LYS A 75 -4.49 29.33 -29.11
CA LYS A 75 -5.31 30.45 -28.62
C LYS A 75 -6.78 30.04 -28.48
N LEU A 76 -7.33 29.31 -29.45
CA LEU A 76 -8.69 28.74 -29.36
C LEU A 76 -8.81 27.76 -28.19
N GLY A 77 -7.81 26.88 -27.99
CA GLY A 77 -7.77 25.96 -26.86
C GLY A 77 -7.81 26.66 -25.49
N VAL A 78 -7.06 27.76 -25.34
CA VAL A 78 -7.08 28.58 -24.11
C VAL A 78 -8.44 29.25 -23.91
N GLN A 79 -9.08 29.76 -24.97
CA GLN A 79 -10.42 30.34 -24.88
C GLN A 79 -11.46 29.29 -24.45
N ILE A 80 -11.37 28.08 -24.97
CA ILE A 80 -12.24 26.96 -24.58
C ILE A 80 -12.00 26.58 -23.11
N GLU A 81 -10.75 26.42 -22.68
CA GLU A 81 -10.39 26.15 -21.28
C GLU A 81 -10.95 27.21 -20.32
N GLN A 82 -10.84 28.50 -20.69
CA GLN A 82 -11.39 29.61 -19.90
C GLN A 82 -12.93 29.58 -19.85
N LEU A 83 -13.58 29.25 -20.95
CA LEU A 83 -15.05 29.16 -21.02
C LEU A 83 -15.61 28.09 -20.08
N TYR A 84 -14.92 26.95 -19.95
CA TYR A 84 -15.35 25.82 -19.12
C TYR A 84 -14.78 25.83 -17.70
N GLY A 85 -13.83 26.72 -17.40
CA GLY A 85 -13.19 26.83 -16.08
C GLY A 85 -12.31 25.64 -15.70
N GLN A 86 -12.00 24.75 -16.64
CA GLN A 86 -11.22 23.54 -16.44
C GLN A 86 -10.51 23.11 -17.73
N PRO A 87 -9.45 22.28 -17.66
CA PRO A 87 -8.76 21.82 -18.85
C PRO A 87 -9.63 20.92 -19.75
N MET A 88 -9.56 21.17 -21.06
CA MET A 88 -10.42 20.53 -22.06
C MET A 88 -9.57 19.77 -23.11
N ASP A 89 -10.05 18.59 -23.50
CA ASP A 89 -9.62 17.85 -24.69
C ASP A 89 -10.48 18.29 -25.88
N VAL A 90 -9.86 18.68 -26.99
CA VAL A 90 -10.50 19.41 -28.10
C VAL A 90 -10.18 18.76 -29.44
N GLU A 91 -11.22 18.38 -30.17
CA GLU A 91 -11.12 17.89 -31.55
C GLU A 91 -11.38 19.03 -32.53
N TRP A 92 -10.58 19.11 -33.58
CA TRP A 92 -10.58 20.23 -34.53
C TRP A 92 -10.25 19.75 -35.94
N VAL A 93 -10.55 20.58 -36.94
CA VAL A 93 -10.16 20.37 -38.34
C VAL A 93 -9.72 21.67 -38.97
N LEU A 94 -8.68 21.62 -39.80
CA LEU A 94 -8.24 22.70 -40.67
C LEU A 94 -8.73 22.42 -42.10
N CYS A 95 -9.57 23.31 -42.64
CA CYS A 95 -10.05 23.22 -44.01
C CYS A 95 -9.69 24.50 -44.76
N GLY A 96 -8.76 24.39 -45.72
CA GLY A 96 -8.09 25.57 -46.29
C GLY A 96 -7.30 26.29 -45.21
N GLU A 97 -7.54 27.59 -45.04
CA GLU A 97 -6.94 28.42 -43.98
C GLU A 97 -7.82 28.56 -42.73
N ARG A 98 -8.95 27.83 -42.65
CA ARG A 98 -9.93 28.01 -41.57
C ARG A 98 -9.95 26.83 -40.61
N LEU A 99 -9.78 27.12 -39.33
CA LEU A 99 -9.93 26.18 -38.22
C LEU A 99 -11.40 26.05 -37.80
N PHE A 100 -11.83 24.83 -37.55
CA PHE A 100 -13.14 24.48 -36.99
C PHE A 100 -12.95 23.61 -35.76
N ILE A 101 -13.69 23.91 -34.69
CA ILE A 101 -13.76 23.05 -33.51
C ILE A 101 -14.94 22.09 -33.69
N LEU A 102 -14.67 20.79 -33.56
CA LEU A 102 -15.66 19.73 -33.76
C LEU A 102 -16.21 19.22 -32.42
N GLN A 103 -15.35 19.11 -31.41
CA GLN A 103 -15.72 18.64 -30.07
C GLN A 103 -14.83 19.28 -28.99
N ALA A 104 -15.38 19.49 -27.80
CA ALA A 104 -14.61 19.82 -26.60
C ALA A 104 -15.17 19.04 -25.40
N ARG A 105 -14.32 18.32 -24.66
CA ARG A 105 -14.72 17.50 -23.50
C ARG A 105 -13.76 17.72 -22.31
N PRO A 106 -14.23 17.69 -21.06
CA PRO A 106 -13.35 17.86 -19.89
C PRO A 106 -12.27 16.79 -19.79
N ILE A 107 -11.05 17.17 -19.42
CA ILE A 107 -9.99 16.20 -19.10
C ILE A 107 -10.23 15.71 -17.66
N THR A 108 -10.88 14.56 -17.52
CA THR A 108 -11.23 13.97 -16.22
C THR A 108 -10.07 13.22 -15.54
N ALA A 109 -8.89 13.20 -16.14
CA ALA A 109 -7.73 12.40 -15.72
C ALA A 109 -6.47 13.23 -15.45
N LEU A 110 -6.63 14.51 -15.07
CA LEU A 110 -5.48 15.28 -14.59
C LEU A 110 -5.12 14.84 -13.16
N PRO A 111 -3.83 14.56 -12.88
CA PRO A 111 -3.41 14.30 -11.51
C PRO A 111 -3.73 15.53 -10.66
N GLU A 112 -4.41 15.33 -9.53
CA GLU A 112 -4.56 16.41 -8.55
C GLU A 112 -3.17 16.92 -8.15
N PRO A 113 -2.95 18.25 -8.08
CA PRO A 113 -1.67 18.80 -7.66
C PRO A 113 -1.40 18.39 -6.22
N ARG A 114 -0.36 17.57 -6.02
CA ARG A 114 0.07 17.10 -4.70
C ARG A 114 0.56 18.27 -3.85
N ALA A 115 0.31 18.19 -2.54
CA ALA A 115 0.83 19.16 -1.61
C ALA A 115 2.38 19.15 -1.62
N ALA A 116 2.96 20.30 -1.98
CA ALA A 116 4.40 20.53 -1.85
C ALA A 116 4.71 20.89 -0.39
N LEU A 117 5.02 19.87 0.42
CA LEU A 117 5.38 20.05 1.82
C LEU A 117 6.88 20.33 1.96
N ASP A 118 7.25 21.26 2.84
CA ASP A 118 8.64 21.43 3.26
C ASP A 118 8.98 20.36 4.32
N TRP A 119 10.07 19.64 4.11
CA TRP A 119 10.51 18.54 4.98
C TRP A 119 11.57 19.03 5.96
N THR A 120 11.24 20.05 6.74
CA THR A 120 12.13 20.62 7.74
C THR A 120 12.45 19.58 8.81
N LEU A 121 13.75 19.41 9.12
CA LEU A 121 14.17 18.45 10.12
C LEU A 121 13.89 18.98 11.54
N PRO A 122 13.23 18.22 12.43
CA PRO A 122 13.05 18.62 13.83
C PRO A 122 14.38 18.89 14.56
N ARG A 123 15.44 18.18 14.17
CA ARG A 123 16.82 18.39 14.63
C ARG A 123 17.74 18.46 13.43
N ALA A 124 18.62 19.46 13.38
CA ALA A 124 19.52 19.68 12.24
C ALA A 124 20.45 18.48 11.97
N GLU A 125 20.91 17.80 13.03
CA GLU A 125 21.71 16.57 12.97
C GLU A 125 20.87 15.28 12.96
N GLY A 126 19.54 15.41 13.00
CA GLY A 126 18.59 14.31 13.02
C GLY A 126 18.64 13.50 11.72
N ARG A 127 18.33 12.21 11.84
CA ARG A 127 18.24 11.30 10.70
C ARG A 127 16.95 10.55 10.83
N TYR A 128 16.01 10.83 9.95
CA TYR A 128 14.65 10.33 10.07
C TYR A 128 14.39 9.32 8.97
N VAL A 129 13.80 8.18 9.32
CA VAL A 129 13.48 7.12 8.35
C VAL A 129 12.07 6.60 8.53
N ARG A 130 11.39 6.31 7.42
CA ARG A 130 10.12 5.62 7.36
C ARG A 130 10.37 4.14 7.07
N LYS A 131 10.47 3.33 8.14
CA LYS A 131 10.60 1.87 8.11
C LYS A 131 9.85 1.23 9.28
N ALA A 132 9.70 -0.10 9.27
CA ALA A 132 9.07 -0.86 10.36
C ALA A 132 7.64 -0.37 10.66
N VAL A 133 7.29 0.07 11.89
CA VAL A 133 5.94 0.62 12.17
C VAL A 133 5.55 1.72 11.20
N ALA A 134 6.48 2.58 10.79
CA ALA A 134 6.15 3.68 9.89
C ALA A 134 5.75 3.21 8.48
N GLU A 135 6.03 1.95 8.11
CA GLU A 135 5.52 1.33 6.87
C GLU A 135 4.03 1.00 6.97
N LEU A 136 3.53 0.75 8.19
CA LEU A 136 2.11 0.56 8.49
C LEU A 136 1.38 1.88 8.77
N LEU A 137 2.07 3.02 8.66
CA LEU A 137 1.53 4.38 8.82
C LEU A 137 1.82 5.20 7.55
N PRO A 138 1.22 4.84 6.39
CA PRO A 138 1.60 5.39 5.09
C PRO A 138 1.19 6.85 4.88
N ASP A 139 0.19 7.31 5.62
CA ASP A 139 -0.47 8.62 5.55
C ASP A 139 -0.09 9.51 6.76
N PRO A 140 -0.45 10.81 6.78
CA PRO A 140 -0.34 11.62 7.99
C PRO A 140 -1.22 11.03 9.10
N LEU A 141 -0.81 11.20 10.34
CA LEU A 141 -1.51 10.61 11.48
C LEU A 141 -2.74 11.43 11.87
N SER A 142 -3.79 10.74 12.29
CA SER A 142 -4.92 11.35 12.97
C SER A 142 -4.45 11.94 14.32
N PRO A 143 -4.98 13.10 14.74
CA PRO A 143 -4.61 13.75 16.01
C PRO A 143 -4.75 12.83 17.23
N LEU A 144 -5.79 12.01 17.28
CA LEU A 144 -6.02 11.11 18.41
C LEU A 144 -4.96 10.01 18.42
N PHE A 145 -4.66 9.40 17.28
CA PHE A 145 -3.60 8.39 17.18
C PHE A 145 -2.24 8.96 17.56
N ALA A 146 -1.88 10.14 17.03
CA ALA A 146 -0.60 10.78 17.31
C ALA A 146 -0.39 11.07 18.81
N THR A 147 -1.46 11.38 19.55
CA THR A 147 -1.38 11.76 20.97
C THR A 147 -1.67 10.61 21.94
N LEU A 148 -2.36 9.55 21.50
CA LEU A 148 -2.67 8.38 22.31
C LEU A 148 -1.75 7.18 22.02
N ALA A 149 -1.51 6.85 20.75
CA ALA A 149 -0.80 5.63 20.38
C ALA A 149 0.73 5.79 20.36
N LEU A 150 1.24 6.82 19.67
CA LEU A 150 2.69 7.01 19.51
C LEU A 150 3.47 7.04 20.84
N PRO A 151 2.99 7.67 21.92
CA PRO A 151 3.69 7.65 23.20
C PRO A 151 3.91 6.24 23.75
N PHE A 152 2.94 5.33 23.56
CA PHE A 152 3.08 3.94 24.00
C PHE A 152 4.15 3.19 23.21
N TRP A 153 4.24 3.36 21.89
CA TRP A 153 5.34 2.77 21.12
C TRP A 153 6.72 3.21 21.64
N ASN A 154 6.86 4.51 21.93
CA ASN A 154 8.10 5.06 22.46
C ASN A 154 8.39 4.58 23.89
N GLU A 155 7.37 4.42 24.73
CA GLU A 155 7.49 3.82 26.06
C GLU A 155 7.93 2.36 25.99
N SER A 156 7.24 1.54 25.21
CA SER A 156 7.56 0.12 25.03
C SER A 156 8.98 -0.05 24.49
N MET A 157 9.39 0.74 23.48
CA MET A 157 10.75 0.70 22.95
C MET A 157 11.79 1.08 24.02
N ARG A 158 11.56 2.14 24.80
CA ARG A 158 12.46 2.51 25.92
C ARG A 158 12.57 1.39 26.95
N GLU A 159 11.47 0.73 27.28
CA GLU A 159 11.46 -0.39 28.22
C GLU A 159 12.24 -1.60 27.69
N LEU A 160 12.08 -1.94 26.41
CA LEU A 160 12.92 -2.94 25.75
C LEU A 160 14.40 -2.58 25.83
N MET A 161 14.74 -1.33 25.50
CA MET A 161 16.13 -0.82 25.55
C MET A 161 16.74 -0.89 26.95
N LYS A 162 15.94 -0.66 28.00
CA LYS A 162 16.36 -0.85 29.40
C LYS A 162 16.60 -2.34 29.71
N ARG A 163 15.65 -3.22 29.38
CA ARG A 163 15.74 -4.67 29.63
C ARG A 163 16.97 -5.30 29.00
N ILE A 164 17.32 -4.87 27.79
CA ILE A 164 18.51 -5.39 27.08
C ILE A 164 19.81 -4.67 27.50
N GLY A 165 19.78 -3.78 28.50
CA GLY A 165 20.97 -3.10 29.02
C GLY A 165 21.62 -2.13 28.03
N ALA A 166 20.88 -1.69 27.02
CA ALA A 166 21.34 -0.76 25.98
C ALA A 166 20.95 0.70 26.29
N ALA A 167 20.02 0.95 27.21
CA ALA A 167 19.55 2.29 27.59
C ALA A 167 20.67 3.24 28.05
N MET A 168 21.70 2.75 28.75
CA MET A 168 22.84 3.61 29.15
C MET A 168 23.83 3.93 28.01
N ARG A 169 23.67 3.28 26.85
CA ARG A 169 24.59 3.38 25.71
C ARG A 169 23.95 3.98 24.46
N ILE A 170 22.62 4.07 24.43
CA ILE A 170 21.82 4.57 23.33
C ILE A 170 21.08 5.84 23.78
N PRO A 171 21.17 6.97 23.05
CA PRO A 171 20.43 8.18 23.39
C PRO A 171 18.92 7.94 23.44
N GLU A 172 18.22 8.64 24.34
CA GLU A 172 16.78 8.45 24.58
C GLU A 172 15.90 8.67 23.34
N HIS A 173 16.33 9.55 22.43
CA HIS A 173 15.60 9.82 21.19
C HIS A 173 15.81 8.78 20.09
N MET A 174 16.78 7.87 20.24
CA MET A 174 17.12 6.92 19.18
C MET A 174 16.05 5.84 19.02
N ALA A 175 15.68 5.55 17.78
CA ALA A 175 14.63 4.61 17.42
C ALA A 175 13.26 4.94 18.06
N MET A 176 13.05 6.20 18.44
CA MET A 176 11.75 6.73 18.83
C MET A 176 11.01 7.22 17.60
N LEU A 177 9.70 7.01 17.58
CA LEU A 177 8.78 7.59 16.61
C LEU A 177 8.55 9.06 16.94
N THR A 178 8.57 9.88 15.90
CA THR A 178 8.21 11.30 15.91
C THR A 178 7.39 11.60 14.65
N THR A 179 6.89 12.83 14.53
CA THR A 179 6.15 13.27 13.35
C THR A 179 6.88 14.39 12.61
N ILE A 180 6.87 14.33 11.27
CA ILE A 180 7.30 15.42 10.38
C ILE A 180 6.19 15.62 9.36
N ASN A 181 5.55 16.80 9.35
CA ASN A 181 4.30 17.05 8.62
C ASN A 181 3.23 15.99 8.92
N ASP A 182 3.07 15.65 10.21
CA ASP A 182 2.17 14.61 10.73
C ASP A 182 2.45 13.18 10.21
N TYR A 183 3.48 12.96 9.38
CA TYR A 183 3.93 11.61 9.01
C TYR A 183 4.86 11.01 10.07
N ALA A 184 4.68 9.73 10.40
CA ALA A 184 5.53 9.01 11.34
C ALA A 184 6.97 8.79 10.81
N TYR A 185 7.98 9.09 11.61
CA TYR A 185 9.40 8.84 11.33
C TYR A 185 10.11 8.30 12.56
N TYR A 186 11.04 7.36 12.37
CA TYR A 186 12.01 7.00 13.40
C TYR A 186 13.22 7.91 13.37
N ASP A 187 13.64 8.40 14.54
CA ASP A 187 14.86 9.18 14.68
C ASP A 187 16.08 8.27 14.97
N PHE A 188 17.03 8.22 14.04
CA PHE A 188 18.31 7.52 14.14
C PHE A 188 19.51 8.47 14.22
N GLY A 189 19.28 9.76 14.51
CA GLY A 189 20.32 10.76 14.58
C GLY A 189 21.30 10.50 15.74
N LEU A 190 22.52 10.07 15.42
CA LEU A 190 23.64 9.89 16.35
C LEU A 190 24.87 10.66 15.87
N ARG A 191 25.64 11.20 16.82
CA ARG A 191 26.97 11.78 16.53
C ARG A 191 27.97 10.67 16.19
N ALA A 192 29.02 10.98 15.43
CA ALA A 192 30.03 10.00 15.01
C ALA A 192 30.63 9.18 16.17
N LEU A 193 30.92 9.82 17.31
CA LEU A 193 31.43 9.14 18.50
C LEU A 193 30.40 8.20 19.15
N GLN A 194 29.12 8.57 19.15
CA GLN A 194 28.04 7.72 19.65
C GLN A 194 27.85 6.51 18.74
N TRP A 195 27.91 6.71 17.42
CA TRP A 195 27.92 5.63 16.43
C TRP A 195 29.09 4.65 16.66
N ALA A 196 30.31 5.15 16.85
CA ALA A 196 31.48 4.31 17.10
C ALA A 196 31.35 3.50 18.41
N ARG A 197 30.80 4.11 19.46
CA ARG A 197 30.49 3.42 20.74
C ARG A 197 29.41 2.36 20.58
N LEU A 198 28.36 2.65 19.82
CA LEU A 198 27.30 1.69 19.54
C LEU A 198 27.86 0.51 18.75
N MET A 199 28.51 0.76 17.60
CA MET A 199 29.06 -0.29 16.74
C MET A 199 30.10 -1.17 17.44
N SER A 200 30.94 -0.60 18.32
CA SER A 200 31.88 -1.40 19.12
C SER A 200 31.19 -2.27 20.19
N ALA A 201 30.05 -1.82 20.72
CA ALA A 201 29.24 -2.59 21.67
C ALA A 201 28.31 -3.62 21.01
N MET A 202 27.92 -3.42 19.75
CA MET A 202 26.94 -4.24 19.02
C MET A 202 27.24 -5.74 19.03
N PRO A 203 28.48 -6.23 18.77
CA PRO A 203 28.76 -7.67 18.78
C PRO A 203 28.51 -8.32 20.13
N GLY A 204 28.90 -7.65 21.22
CA GLY A 204 28.66 -8.12 22.58
C GLY A 204 27.18 -8.12 22.96
N LEU A 205 26.46 -7.08 22.55
CA LEU A 205 25.02 -6.94 22.74
C LEU A 205 24.25 -8.04 21.98
N ILE A 206 24.52 -8.23 20.69
CA ILE A 206 23.92 -9.28 19.86
C ILE A 206 24.21 -10.66 20.46
N ARG A 207 25.44 -10.91 20.93
CA ARG A 207 25.78 -12.21 21.55
C ARG A 207 25.01 -12.47 22.84
N ARG A 208 24.81 -11.43 23.67
CA ARG A 208 24.12 -11.54 24.96
C ARG A 208 22.61 -11.66 24.81
N ILE A 209 22.03 -10.88 23.92
CA ILE A 209 20.57 -10.66 23.84
C ILE A 209 19.96 -11.40 22.64
N GLY A 210 20.75 -11.68 21.59
CA GLY A 210 20.28 -12.43 20.41
C GLY A 210 19.58 -13.75 20.74
N PRO A 211 20.04 -14.57 21.71
CA PRO A 211 19.29 -15.74 22.14
C PRO A 211 17.88 -15.41 22.68
N GLU A 212 17.76 -14.36 23.50
CA GLU A 212 16.48 -13.97 24.11
C GLU A 212 15.53 -13.27 23.12
N LEU A 213 16.06 -12.43 22.24
CA LEU A 213 15.26 -11.72 21.23
C LEU A 213 14.88 -12.62 20.05
N LEU A 214 15.81 -13.45 19.55
CA LEU A 214 15.60 -14.22 18.31
C LEU A 214 15.24 -15.69 18.56
N ARG A 215 15.87 -16.38 19.52
CA ARG A 215 15.54 -17.82 19.74
C ARG A 215 14.23 -18.00 20.49
N ARG A 216 13.92 -17.10 21.43
CA ARG A 216 12.63 -17.08 22.14
C ARG A 216 11.60 -16.16 21.50
N ALA A 217 11.86 -15.66 20.28
CA ALA A 217 10.95 -14.74 19.59
C ALA A 217 9.53 -15.31 19.49
N GLU A 218 9.40 -16.56 19.06
CA GLU A 218 8.11 -17.25 18.98
C GLU A 218 7.45 -17.43 20.34
N ALA A 219 8.17 -17.92 21.35
CA ALA A 219 7.61 -18.11 22.69
C ALA A 219 7.12 -16.78 23.30
N ARG A 220 7.93 -15.73 23.19
CA ARG A 220 7.55 -14.38 23.65
C ARG A 220 6.32 -13.83 22.94
N TRP A 221 6.13 -14.17 21.67
CA TRP A 221 4.95 -13.76 20.93
C TRP A 221 3.74 -14.64 21.27
N ALA A 222 3.85 -15.95 21.07
CA ALA A 222 2.76 -16.91 21.16
C ALA A 222 2.29 -17.17 22.60
N ASP A 223 3.21 -17.22 23.56
CA ASP A 223 2.92 -17.62 24.95
C ASP A 223 2.74 -16.42 25.90
N GLU A 224 3.29 -15.25 25.55
CA GLU A 224 3.28 -14.06 26.43
C GLU A 224 2.49 -12.88 25.81
N ALA A 225 3.01 -12.29 24.73
CA ALA A 225 2.49 -11.03 24.21
C ALA A 225 1.08 -11.15 23.59
N ARG A 226 0.86 -12.18 22.76
CA ARG A 226 -0.43 -12.38 22.10
C ARG A 226 -1.54 -12.76 23.09
N PRO A 227 -1.35 -13.71 24.02
CA PRO A 227 -2.36 -13.99 25.05
C PRO A 227 -2.65 -12.79 25.96
N HIS A 228 -1.63 -12.00 26.33
CA HIS A 228 -1.83 -10.78 27.10
C HIS A 228 -2.70 -9.77 26.35
N TYR A 229 -2.38 -9.49 25.08
CA TYR A 229 -3.16 -8.59 24.24
C TYR A 229 -4.60 -9.08 24.06
N ALA A 230 -4.79 -10.36 23.72
CA ALA A 230 -6.12 -10.96 23.61
C ALA A 230 -6.90 -10.92 24.93
N GLY A 231 -6.22 -11.08 26.08
CA GLY A 231 -6.82 -10.96 27.41
C GLY A 231 -7.32 -9.56 27.71
N VAL A 232 -6.54 -8.53 27.36
CA VAL A 232 -6.96 -7.11 27.48
C VAL A 232 -8.18 -6.83 26.59
N VAL A 233 -8.16 -7.28 25.34
CA VAL A 233 -9.30 -7.14 24.43
C VAL A 233 -10.53 -7.87 24.97
N GLY A 234 -10.37 -9.11 25.46
CA GLY A 234 -11.45 -9.92 26.02
C GLY A 234 -12.08 -9.29 27.27
N LYS A 235 -11.27 -8.69 28.15
CA LYS A 235 -11.73 -7.93 29.33
C LYS A 235 -12.70 -6.82 28.92
N TRP A 236 -12.32 -6.01 27.93
CA TRP A 236 -13.14 -4.89 27.47
C TRP A 236 -14.26 -5.29 26.50
N ALA A 237 -14.18 -6.46 25.87
CA ALA A 237 -15.27 -6.99 25.05
C ALA A 237 -16.48 -7.46 25.89
N ALA A 238 -16.25 -7.77 27.18
CA ALA A 238 -17.27 -8.28 28.08
C ALA A 238 -18.15 -7.20 28.74
N VAL A 239 -17.80 -5.92 28.59
CA VAL A 239 -18.53 -4.79 29.18
C VAL A 239 -19.54 -4.18 28.21
N ASP A 240 -20.63 -3.61 28.72
CA ASP A 240 -21.57 -2.83 27.91
C ASP A 240 -21.05 -1.40 27.71
N LEU A 241 -20.56 -1.13 26.50
CA LEU A 241 -20.01 0.16 26.10
C LEU A 241 -21.04 1.29 26.17
N ASN A 242 -22.34 0.99 26.05
CA ASN A 242 -23.38 2.02 26.02
C ASN A 242 -23.65 2.62 27.40
N THR A 243 -23.46 1.84 28.47
CA THR A 243 -23.73 2.26 29.85
C THR A 243 -22.49 2.72 30.59
N MET A 244 -21.30 2.36 30.11
CA MET A 244 -20.03 2.70 30.71
C MET A 244 -19.77 4.22 30.73
N PRO A 245 -19.16 4.81 31.77
CA PRO A 245 -18.74 6.21 31.76
C PRO A 245 -17.81 6.54 30.60
N SER A 246 -17.85 7.79 30.14
CA SER A 246 -17.05 8.26 28.99
C SER A 246 -15.55 8.21 29.29
N THR A 247 -15.17 8.46 30.55
CA THR A 247 -13.78 8.33 31.02
C THR A 247 -13.30 6.89 31.00
N GLU A 248 -14.12 5.93 31.44
CA GLU A 248 -13.80 4.50 31.42
C GLU A 248 -13.69 3.96 29.98
N LEU A 249 -14.53 4.42 29.04
CA LEU A 249 -14.38 4.10 27.62
C LEU A 249 -13.00 4.51 27.08
N LEU A 250 -12.54 5.71 27.45
CA LEU A 250 -11.23 6.21 27.02
C LEU A 250 -10.07 5.49 27.71
N GLU A 251 -10.24 5.08 28.98
CA GLU A 251 -9.28 4.25 29.69
C GLU A 251 -9.13 2.87 29.05
N GLY A 252 -10.23 2.23 28.69
CA GLY A 252 -10.18 0.95 27.99
C GLY A 252 -9.57 1.04 26.59
N ALA A 253 -9.89 2.10 25.84
CA ALA A 253 -9.21 2.40 24.58
C ALA A 253 -7.69 2.56 24.77
N ASN A 254 -7.27 3.26 25.83
CA ASN A 254 -5.87 3.46 26.18
C ASN A 254 -5.16 2.14 26.58
N GLU A 255 -5.81 1.27 27.35
CA GLU A 255 -5.26 -0.04 27.74
C GLU A 255 -5.08 -0.97 26.52
N ILE A 256 -6.07 -0.99 25.61
CA ILE A 256 -5.99 -1.77 24.36
C ILE A 256 -4.82 -1.29 23.49
N VAL A 257 -4.65 0.02 23.30
CA VAL A 257 -3.57 0.56 22.47
C VAL A 257 -2.19 0.31 23.08
N ARG A 258 -2.07 0.40 24.40
CA ARG A 258 -0.82 0.02 25.09
C ARG A 258 -0.47 -1.44 24.85
N ALA A 259 -1.43 -2.35 25.07
CA ALA A 259 -1.23 -3.78 24.85
C ALA A 259 -0.87 -4.09 23.37
N ALA A 260 -1.46 -3.36 22.42
CA ALA A 260 -1.13 -3.46 21.01
C ALA A 260 0.29 -2.99 20.69
N ALA A 261 0.74 -1.88 21.28
CA ALA A 261 2.11 -1.37 21.11
C ALA A 261 3.15 -2.36 21.66
N ASP A 262 2.90 -2.93 22.83
CA ASP A 262 3.74 -3.96 23.44
C ASP A 262 3.79 -5.24 22.59
N HIS A 263 2.63 -5.69 22.10
CA HIS A 263 2.52 -6.83 21.20
C HIS A 263 3.31 -6.61 19.91
N TYR A 264 3.14 -5.46 19.26
CA TYR A 264 3.86 -5.12 18.04
C TYR A 264 5.37 -5.07 18.27
N LEU A 265 5.83 -4.51 19.39
CA LEU A 265 7.26 -4.44 19.70
C LEU A 265 7.91 -5.83 19.80
N VAL A 266 7.19 -6.84 20.30
CA VAL A 266 7.69 -8.23 20.32
C VAL A 266 7.83 -8.78 18.91
N ILE A 267 6.89 -8.44 18.01
CA ILE A 267 6.95 -8.80 16.59
C ILE A 267 8.15 -8.13 15.91
N GLU A 268 8.32 -6.82 16.12
CA GLU A 268 9.38 -6.00 15.54
C GLU A 268 10.78 -6.40 16.04
N SER A 269 10.92 -6.74 17.32
CA SER A 269 12.21 -7.07 17.95
C SER A 269 12.59 -8.55 17.83
N GLY A 270 11.67 -9.42 17.44
CA GLY A 270 11.86 -10.88 17.44
C GLY A 270 11.44 -11.56 16.14
N ILE A 271 10.14 -11.57 15.84
CA ILE A 271 9.56 -12.34 14.72
C ILE A 271 10.05 -11.81 13.36
N LEU A 272 9.92 -10.50 13.10
CA LEU A 272 10.30 -9.90 11.82
C LEU A 272 11.81 -10.06 11.53
N PRO A 273 12.74 -9.74 12.45
CA PRO A 273 14.16 -9.98 12.23
C PRO A 273 14.48 -11.46 12.05
N SER A 274 13.85 -12.36 12.81
CA SER A 274 14.10 -13.81 12.68
C SER A 274 13.66 -14.36 11.33
N ALA A 275 12.50 -13.93 10.83
CA ALA A 275 12.04 -14.26 9.48
C ALA A 275 13.01 -13.73 8.42
N PHE A 276 13.39 -12.45 8.49
CA PHE A 276 14.31 -11.83 7.53
C PHE A 276 15.69 -12.50 7.52
N ILE A 277 16.30 -12.69 8.70
CA ILE A 277 17.64 -13.27 8.82
C ILE A 277 17.65 -14.73 8.37
N SER A 278 16.66 -15.52 8.78
CA SER A 278 16.57 -16.94 8.41
C SER A 278 16.40 -17.12 6.90
N GLU A 279 15.52 -16.33 6.28
CA GLU A 279 15.31 -16.32 4.84
C GLU A 279 16.57 -15.87 4.07
N ALA A 280 17.22 -14.79 4.52
CA ALA A 280 18.43 -14.27 3.89
C ALA A 280 19.59 -15.29 3.95
N LEU A 281 19.82 -15.89 5.11
CA LEU A 281 20.87 -16.90 5.29
C LEU A 281 20.59 -18.16 4.48
N PHE A 282 19.35 -18.66 4.50
CA PHE A 282 18.97 -19.81 3.67
C PHE A 282 19.16 -19.51 2.19
N THR A 283 18.66 -18.35 1.72
CA THR A 283 18.76 -17.94 0.31
C THR A 283 20.21 -17.80 -0.14
N ALA A 284 21.07 -17.19 0.69
CA ALA A 284 22.49 -17.05 0.40
C ALA A 284 23.19 -18.42 0.32
N ALA A 285 22.97 -19.27 1.32
CA ALA A 285 23.52 -20.63 1.33
C ALA A 285 23.06 -21.42 0.09
N TYR A 286 21.77 -21.36 -0.23
CA TYR A 286 21.19 -22.04 -1.38
C TYR A 286 21.79 -21.56 -2.70
N LYS A 287 21.82 -20.24 -2.95
CA LYS A 287 22.36 -19.67 -4.19
C LYS A 287 23.85 -19.99 -4.38
N LEU A 288 24.65 -19.91 -3.33
CA LEU A 288 26.11 -20.05 -3.41
C LEU A 288 26.57 -21.51 -3.40
N LEU A 289 25.87 -22.39 -2.68
CA LEU A 289 26.40 -23.72 -2.34
C LEU A 289 25.59 -24.90 -2.89
N ALA A 290 24.35 -24.69 -3.35
CA ALA A 290 23.48 -25.79 -3.75
C ALA A 290 22.72 -25.59 -5.06
N ARG A 291 22.35 -24.36 -5.44
CA ARG A 291 21.47 -24.09 -6.59
C ARG A 291 22.11 -24.56 -7.91
N ARG A 292 21.35 -25.32 -8.69
CA ARG A 292 21.67 -25.76 -10.05
C ARG A 292 20.74 -25.10 -11.07
N LYS A 293 21.12 -25.17 -12.35
CA LYS A 293 20.26 -24.74 -13.47
C LYS A 293 18.99 -25.62 -13.48
N GLY A 294 17.82 -24.99 -13.51
CA GLY A 294 16.52 -25.67 -13.46
C GLY A 294 15.94 -25.80 -12.05
N ASP A 295 16.73 -25.60 -10.99
CA ASP A 295 16.17 -25.62 -9.63
C ASP A 295 15.24 -24.41 -9.40
N PRO A 296 14.20 -24.57 -8.57
CA PRO A 296 13.26 -23.49 -8.26
C PRO A 296 13.93 -22.33 -7.48
N PRO A 297 13.33 -21.13 -7.46
CA PRO A 297 13.79 -20.04 -6.62
C PRO A 297 13.76 -20.40 -5.12
N ALA A 298 14.65 -19.81 -4.32
CA ALA A 298 14.77 -20.10 -2.88
C ALA A 298 13.46 -19.89 -2.10
N VAL A 299 12.62 -18.94 -2.53
CA VAL A 299 11.32 -18.66 -1.90
C VAL A 299 10.38 -19.86 -1.93
N THR A 300 10.46 -20.72 -2.95
CA THR A 300 9.63 -21.93 -3.09
C THR A 300 9.70 -22.84 -1.87
N PHE A 301 10.84 -22.86 -1.18
CA PHE A 301 11.05 -23.64 0.04
C PHE A 301 10.30 -23.10 1.27
N MET A 302 9.75 -21.89 1.19
CA MET A 302 9.08 -21.16 2.28
C MET A 302 7.60 -20.86 1.97
N LEU A 303 7.07 -21.29 0.81
CA LEU A 303 5.66 -21.10 0.44
C LEU A 303 4.77 -22.29 0.85
N GLY A 304 3.45 -22.14 0.74
CA GLY A 304 2.50 -23.23 0.95
C GLY A 304 2.28 -23.58 2.43
N PHE A 305 2.47 -22.62 3.34
CA PHE A 305 2.06 -22.74 4.74
C PHE A 305 0.72 -22.07 4.99
N ASP A 306 -0.10 -22.65 5.87
CA ASP A 306 -1.47 -22.21 6.12
C ASP A 306 -1.51 -21.04 7.12
N SER A 307 -1.00 -19.88 6.71
CA SER A 307 -0.98 -18.66 7.52
C SER A 307 -2.36 -18.02 7.66
N ALA A 308 -2.51 -17.10 8.62
CA ALA A 308 -3.76 -16.41 8.92
C ALA A 308 -4.40 -15.73 7.68
N PRO A 309 -3.66 -15.02 6.80
CA PRO A 309 -4.24 -14.49 5.56
C PRO A 309 -4.79 -15.57 4.62
N ILE A 310 -4.13 -16.73 4.53
CA ILE A 310 -4.59 -17.87 3.71
C ILE A 310 -5.83 -18.52 4.33
N GLN A 311 -5.87 -18.65 5.66
CA GLN A 311 -7.05 -19.13 6.38
C GLN A 311 -8.25 -18.18 6.20
N ALA A 312 -8.01 -16.87 6.20
CA ALA A 312 -9.04 -15.86 5.96
C ALA A 312 -9.65 -16.03 4.56
N GLU A 313 -8.81 -16.19 3.53
CA GLU A 313 -9.27 -16.41 2.16
C GLU A 313 -10.04 -17.74 2.02
N LYS A 314 -9.53 -18.84 2.58
CA LYS A 314 -10.24 -20.14 2.61
C LYS A 314 -11.62 -20.00 3.26
N SER A 315 -11.71 -19.27 4.37
CA SER A 315 -12.99 -18.99 5.03
C SER A 315 -13.98 -18.24 4.13
N LEU A 316 -13.51 -17.28 3.33
CA LEU A 316 -14.35 -16.58 2.34
C LEU A 316 -14.77 -17.50 1.19
N TYR A 317 -13.84 -18.34 0.72
CA TYR A 317 -14.12 -19.32 -0.32
C TYR A 317 -15.15 -20.36 0.13
N ASP A 318 -15.03 -20.89 1.35
CA ASP A 318 -16.00 -21.83 1.92
C ASP A 318 -17.39 -21.20 2.05
N LEU A 319 -17.44 -19.93 2.47
CA LEU A 319 -18.69 -19.16 2.52
C LEU A 319 -19.29 -18.99 1.11
N ALA A 320 -18.48 -18.69 0.11
CA ALA A 320 -18.93 -18.56 -1.28
C ALA A 320 -19.41 -19.90 -1.88
N VAL A 321 -18.70 -21.01 -1.63
CA VAL A 321 -19.10 -22.35 -2.07
C VAL A 321 -20.42 -22.75 -1.40
N TRP A 322 -20.55 -22.53 -0.11
CA TRP A 322 -21.81 -22.76 0.61
C TRP A 322 -22.94 -21.87 0.07
N ALA A 323 -22.67 -20.59 -0.22
CA ALA A 323 -23.66 -19.68 -0.77
C ALA A 323 -24.18 -20.16 -2.12
N ARG A 324 -23.32 -20.72 -2.99
CA ARG A 324 -23.72 -21.29 -4.28
C ARG A 324 -24.66 -22.50 -4.18
N THR A 325 -24.66 -23.23 -3.07
CA THR A 325 -25.57 -24.37 -2.88
C THR A 325 -26.96 -23.93 -2.39
N GLN A 326 -27.14 -22.64 -2.07
CA GLN A 326 -28.42 -22.12 -1.62
C GLN A 326 -29.36 -21.81 -2.79
N PRO A 327 -30.65 -22.19 -2.70
CA PRO A 327 -31.63 -21.95 -3.78
C PRO A 327 -31.85 -20.46 -4.10
N GLU A 328 -31.61 -19.57 -3.14
CA GLU A 328 -31.90 -18.12 -3.22
C GLU A 328 -30.67 -17.25 -3.54
N ALA A 329 -29.53 -17.88 -3.87
CA ALA A 329 -28.22 -17.24 -3.95
C ALA A 329 -28.07 -16.11 -4.98
N VAL A 330 -29.05 -15.95 -5.87
CA VAL A 330 -28.97 -14.96 -6.96
C VAL A 330 -29.59 -13.61 -6.59
N ILE A 331 -30.44 -13.52 -5.55
CA ILE A 331 -31.25 -12.30 -5.34
C ILE A 331 -31.05 -11.61 -3.97
N ARG A 332 -30.88 -12.31 -2.83
CA ARG A 332 -30.63 -11.65 -1.51
C ARG A 332 -29.89 -12.50 -0.47
N LEU A 333 -28.63 -12.88 -0.73
CA LEU A 333 -27.80 -13.61 0.25
C LEU A 333 -27.64 -12.87 1.59
N GLU A 334 -27.60 -11.53 1.55
CA GLU A 334 -27.49 -10.68 2.75
C GLU A 334 -28.72 -10.80 3.68
N SER A 335 -29.85 -11.30 3.19
CA SER A 335 -31.05 -11.53 4.01
C SER A 335 -31.10 -12.90 4.69
N SER A 336 -30.14 -13.79 4.39
CA SER A 336 -30.05 -15.10 5.03
C SER A 336 -29.41 -14.99 6.42
N GLN A 337 -30.12 -15.50 7.43
CA GLN A 337 -29.61 -15.57 8.81
C GLN A 337 -28.34 -16.44 8.90
N GLU A 338 -28.27 -17.53 8.13
CA GLU A 338 -27.11 -18.43 8.13
C GLU A 338 -25.90 -17.82 7.42
N PHE A 339 -26.12 -17.07 6.33
CA PHE A 339 -25.04 -16.28 5.71
C PHE A 339 -24.50 -15.24 6.70
N SER A 340 -25.41 -14.50 7.34
CA SER A 340 -25.05 -13.48 8.34
C SER A 340 -24.24 -14.07 9.50
N ARG A 341 -24.63 -15.25 9.99
CA ARG A 341 -23.89 -15.96 11.06
C ARG A 341 -22.48 -16.33 10.62
N ARG A 342 -22.32 -17.00 9.47
CA ARG A 342 -21.00 -17.42 8.95
C ARG A 342 -20.11 -16.23 8.59
N PHE A 343 -20.70 -15.18 8.05
CA PHE A 343 -19.99 -13.96 7.73
C PHE A 343 -19.52 -13.23 8.99
N ALA A 344 -20.36 -13.17 10.03
CA ALA A 344 -19.96 -12.66 11.34
C ALA A 344 -18.83 -13.51 11.96
N GLU A 345 -18.86 -14.84 11.82
CA GLU A 345 -17.76 -15.72 12.25
C GLU A 345 -16.44 -15.39 11.52
N HIS A 346 -16.49 -15.14 10.21
CA HIS A 346 -15.34 -14.70 9.44
C HIS A 346 -14.80 -13.36 9.96
N LEU A 347 -15.66 -12.34 10.08
CA LEU A 347 -15.27 -11.01 10.55
C LEU A 347 -14.74 -11.01 11.98
N ASN A 348 -15.31 -11.84 12.86
CA ASN A 348 -14.82 -11.99 14.24
C ASN A 348 -13.40 -12.58 14.29
N ARG A 349 -13.06 -13.45 13.33
CA ARG A 349 -11.75 -14.12 13.30
C ARG A 349 -10.69 -13.37 12.49
N PHE A 350 -11.08 -12.64 11.44
CA PHE A 350 -10.15 -12.05 10.47
C PHE A 350 -10.42 -10.57 10.16
N GLY A 351 -11.53 -10.03 10.65
CA GLY A 351 -11.96 -8.65 10.37
C GLY A 351 -11.12 -7.58 11.06
N HIS A 352 -10.10 -7.98 11.82
CA HIS A 352 -9.14 -7.11 12.50
C HIS A 352 -7.86 -6.84 11.69
N ALA A 353 -7.75 -7.35 10.46
CA ALA A 353 -6.59 -7.11 9.61
C ALA A 353 -6.43 -5.60 9.30
N VAL A 354 -5.27 -5.03 9.64
CA VAL A 354 -4.99 -3.60 9.47
C VAL A 354 -4.39 -3.28 8.11
N TYR A 355 -4.92 -2.23 7.48
CA TYR A 355 -4.26 -1.54 6.38
C TYR A 355 -3.26 -0.51 6.91
N ASP A 356 -3.78 0.33 7.78
CA ASP A 356 -3.09 1.42 8.44
C ASP A 356 -3.18 1.13 9.93
N LEU A 357 -2.07 1.33 10.64
CA LEU A 357 -2.03 1.19 12.08
C LEU A 357 -2.79 2.34 12.74
N ASP A 358 -3.00 3.47 12.06
CA ASP A 358 -3.86 4.52 12.57
C ASP A 358 -5.29 4.02 12.76
N PHE A 359 -5.71 3.91 14.03
CA PHE A 359 -7.04 3.42 14.38
C PHE A 359 -8.18 4.33 13.93
N ALA A 360 -7.91 5.49 13.30
CA ALA A 360 -8.93 6.26 12.59
C ALA A 360 -9.40 5.56 11.31
N ARG A 361 -8.57 4.69 10.72
CA ARG A 361 -8.94 3.89 9.54
C ARG A 361 -9.80 2.69 9.92
N SER A 362 -10.80 2.42 9.08
CA SER A 362 -11.66 1.26 9.23
C SER A 362 -10.92 -0.05 8.98
N VAL A 363 -11.30 -1.09 9.72
CA VAL A 363 -10.90 -2.47 9.46
C VAL A 363 -12.06 -3.22 8.80
N PRO A 364 -11.83 -4.41 8.20
CA PRO A 364 -12.91 -5.13 7.52
C PRO A 364 -14.12 -5.46 8.40
N ALA A 365 -13.94 -5.57 9.73
CA ALA A 365 -15.06 -5.72 10.67
C ALA A 365 -15.97 -4.48 10.77
N ASP A 366 -15.44 -3.27 10.51
CA ASP A 366 -16.24 -2.03 10.43
C ASP A 366 -16.88 -1.87 9.04
N GLU A 367 -16.10 -2.17 8.00
CA GLU A 367 -16.47 -1.95 6.59
C GLU A 367 -16.29 -3.23 5.78
N PRO A 368 -17.30 -4.13 5.79
CA PRO A 368 -17.20 -5.45 5.17
C PRO A 368 -17.35 -5.44 3.63
N ALA A 369 -17.66 -4.29 3.01
CA ALA A 369 -17.99 -4.22 1.59
C ALA A 369 -16.92 -4.82 0.66
N PRO A 370 -15.60 -4.57 0.84
CA PRO A 370 -14.57 -5.21 0.03
C PRO A 370 -14.55 -6.74 0.15
N VAL A 371 -14.80 -7.25 1.36
CA VAL A 371 -14.82 -8.68 1.64
C VAL A 371 -15.99 -9.35 0.91
N LEU A 372 -17.14 -8.67 0.84
CA LEU A 372 -18.31 -9.14 0.08
C LEU A 372 -18.02 -9.23 -1.43
N GLU A 373 -17.24 -8.32 -2.01
CA GLU A 373 -16.84 -8.40 -3.42
C GLU A 373 -15.95 -9.63 -3.70
N THR A 374 -15.03 -9.98 -2.78
CA THR A 374 -14.26 -11.22 -2.87
C THR A 374 -15.16 -12.46 -2.85
N ILE A 375 -16.19 -12.48 -1.99
CA ILE A 375 -17.18 -13.57 -1.95
C ILE A 375 -17.96 -13.66 -3.28
N LYS A 376 -18.44 -12.53 -3.80
CA LYS A 376 -19.14 -12.47 -5.10
C LYS A 376 -18.27 -13.02 -6.24
N TYR A 377 -16.98 -12.71 -6.24
CA TYR A 377 -16.06 -13.26 -7.23
C TYR A 377 -15.88 -14.77 -7.08
N PHE A 378 -15.67 -15.30 -5.88
CA PHE A 378 -15.61 -16.74 -5.65
C PHE A 378 -16.89 -17.47 -6.05
N MET A 379 -18.05 -16.82 -5.88
CA MET A 379 -19.34 -17.37 -6.30
C MET A 379 -19.47 -17.57 -7.82
N THR A 380 -18.73 -16.81 -8.64
CA THR A 380 -18.72 -17.00 -10.10
C THR A 380 -18.14 -18.35 -10.53
N GLY A 381 -17.34 -19.00 -9.67
CA GLY A 381 -16.61 -20.23 -9.98
C GLY A 381 -15.42 -20.04 -10.92
N GLN A 382 -15.10 -18.80 -11.33
CA GLN A 382 -13.94 -18.49 -12.19
C GLN A 382 -12.63 -18.40 -11.39
N ALA A 383 -12.73 -18.11 -10.10
CA ALA A 383 -11.59 -18.01 -9.21
C ALA A 383 -10.97 -19.39 -8.94
N ARG A 384 -9.63 -19.46 -8.90
CA ARG A 384 -8.94 -20.67 -8.45
C ARG A 384 -9.22 -20.94 -6.98
N SER A 385 -9.48 -22.21 -6.64
CA SER A 385 -9.65 -22.65 -5.26
C SER A 385 -8.40 -22.34 -4.43
N PRO A 386 -8.51 -21.62 -3.30
CA PRO A 386 -7.38 -21.40 -2.41
C PRO A 386 -6.84 -22.70 -1.83
N TYR A 387 -7.69 -23.73 -1.67
CA TYR A 387 -7.27 -25.06 -1.22
C TYR A 387 -6.36 -25.75 -2.22
N GLU A 388 -6.75 -25.78 -3.50
CA GLU A 388 -5.95 -26.42 -4.56
C GLU A 388 -4.63 -25.68 -4.77
N ARG A 389 -4.69 -24.35 -4.80
CA ARG A 389 -3.51 -23.49 -4.93
C ARG A 389 -2.52 -23.71 -3.80
N GLN A 390 -3.04 -23.78 -2.57
CA GLN A 390 -2.23 -24.02 -1.38
C GLN A 390 -1.62 -25.43 -1.38
N ALA A 391 -2.40 -26.44 -1.76
CA ALA A 391 -1.91 -27.81 -1.90
C ALA A 391 -0.81 -27.93 -2.95
N ALA A 392 -0.95 -27.24 -4.09
CA ALA A 392 0.07 -27.19 -5.13
C ALA A 392 1.37 -26.52 -4.64
N ALA A 393 1.26 -25.40 -3.93
CA ALA A 393 2.42 -24.72 -3.34
C ALA A 393 3.14 -25.59 -2.29
N ALA A 394 2.39 -26.27 -1.42
CA ALA A 394 2.93 -27.20 -0.42
C ALA A 394 3.64 -28.40 -1.07
N ALA A 395 3.03 -29.00 -2.09
CA ALA A 395 3.63 -30.11 -2.84
C ALA A 395 4.93 -29.68 -3.55
N ALA A 396 4.94 -28.50 -4.19
CA ALA A 396 6.12 -27.95 -4.83
C ALA A 396 7.26 -27.70 -3.83
N ARG A 397 6.94 -27.15 -2.64
CA ARG A 397 7.90 -26.97 -1.54
C ARG A 397 8.49 -28.30 -1.09
N GLU A 398 7.64 -29.30 -0.84
CA GLU A 398 8.05 -30.61 -0.32
C GLU A 398 8.93 -31.35 -1.32
N GLN A 399 8.55 -31.35 -2.60
CA GLN A 399 9.36 -31.92 -3.68
C GLN A 399 10.73 -31.22 -3.78
N ALA A 400 10.75 -29.89 -3.84
CA ALA A 400 12.00 -29.12 -3.92
C ALA A 400 12.90 -29.37 -2.69
N THR A 401 12.29 -29.47 -1.51
CA THR A 401 12.98 -29.78 -0.25
C THR A 401 13.60 -31.17 -0.29
N HIS A 402 12.84 -32.17 -0.73
CA HIS A 402 13.31 -33.54 -0.84
C HIS A 402 14.49 -33.65 -1.81
N GLU A 403 14.36 -33.10 -3.03
CA GLU A 403 15.41 -33.09 -4.04
C GLU A 403 16.68 -32.36 -3.57
N LEU A 404 16.52 -31.22 -2.90
CA LEU A 404 17.64 -30.45 -2.35
C LEU A 404 18.38 -31.24 -1.26
N LEU A 405 17.66 -31.86 -0.33
CA LEU A 405 18.28 -32.57 0.78
C LEU A 405 18.88 -33.91 0.34
N ALA A 406 18.24 -34.64 -0.59
CA ALA A 406 18.70 -35.93 -1.08
C ALA A 406 20.09 -35.86 -1.74
N ARG A 407 20.42 -34.74 -2.39
CA ARG A 407 21.72 -34.53 -3.05
C ARG A 407 22.82 -33.98 -2.14
N LEU A 408 22.50 -33.58 -0.92
CA LEU A 408 23.46 -33.00 0.03
C LEU A 408 23.96 -34.09 1.00
N LYS A 409 25.25 -34.01 1.38
CA LYS A 409 25.88 -34.96 2.31
C LYS A 409 26.62 -34.24 3.43
N GLY A 410 26.82 -34.93 4.56
CA GLY A 410 27.67 -34.50 5.67
C GLY A 410 27.30 -33.13 6.26
N LEU A 411 28.29 -32.24 6.40
CA LEU A 411 28.12 -30.91 7.00
C LEU A 411 27.17 -30.01 6.21
N ARG A 412 27.16 -30.12 4.87
CA ARG A 412 26.24 -29.34 4.03
C ARG A 412 24.79 -29.71 4.31
N LEU A 413 24.48 -31.01 4.38
CA LEU A 413 23.13 -31.48 4.71
C LEU A 413 22.67 -30.96 6.08
N ARG A 414 23.55 -31.02 7.10
CA ARG A 414 23.24 -30.50 8.44
C ARG A 414 22.99 -28.98 8.43
N LEU A 415 23.83 -28.22 7.71
CA LEU A 415 23.67 -26.76 7.58
C LEU A 415 22.33 -26.41 6.90
N PHE A 416 22.07 -26.99 5.72
CA PHE A 416 20.85 -26.72 4.96
C PHE A 416 19.60 -27.14 5.71
N THR A 417 19.60 -28.30 6.38
CA THR A 417 18.46 -28.74 7.20
C THR A 417 18.16 -27.75 8.32
N ARG A 418 19.19 -27.23 9.01
CA ARG A 418 19.00 -26.26 10.09
C ARG A 418 18.48 -24.91 9.57
N LEU A 419 19.10 -24.38 8.52
CA LEU A 419 18.67 -23.10 7.92
C LEU A 419 17.27 -23.20 7.35
N LEU A 420 16.95 -24.29 6.65
CA LEU A 420 15.64 -24.52 6.06
C LEU A 420 14.55 -24.64 7.13
N LYS A 421 14.77 -25.44 8.18
CA LYS A 421 13.82 -25.55 9.30
C LYS A 421 13.58 -24.21 9.98
N TRP A 422 14.63 -23.40 10.12
CA TRP A 422 14.49 -22.07 10.72
C TRP A 422 13.66 -21.12 9.82
N ALA A 423 13.96 -21.09 8.52
CA ALA A 423 13.24 -20.27 7.56
C ALA A 423 11.76 -20.69 7.42
N GLN A 424 11.50 -21.99 7.31
CA GLN A 424 10.14 -22.56 7.23
C GLN A 424 9.32 -22.33 8.51
N ARG A 425 9.97 -22.23 9.67
CA ARG A 425 9.29 -21.94 10.94
C ARG A 425 8.82 -20.49 11.03
N TYR A 426 9.68 -19.53 10.63
CA TYR A 426 9.37 -18.11 10.76
C TYR A 426 8.61 -17.51 9.57
N ALA A 427 8.57 -18.20 8.42
CA ALA A 427 7.82 -17.75 7.25
C ALA A 427 6.30 -17.56 7.52
N PRO A 428 5.55 -18.59 7.96
CA PRO A 428 4.13 -18.40 8.31
C PRO A 428 3.94 -17.58 9.58
N LEU A 429 4.82 -17.76 10.56
CA LEU A 429 4.74 -17.07 11.85
C LEU A 429 4.79 -15.55 11.71
N ARG A 430 5.56 -15.03 10.74
CA ARG A 430 5.58 -13.61 10.42
C ARG A 430 4.20 -13.11 9.97
N GLU A 431 3.55 -13.83 9.07
CA GLU A 431 2.24 -13.44 8.54
C GLU A 431 1.16 -13.54 9.62
N ASP A 432 1.20 -14.58 10.45
CA ASP A 432 0.27 -14.77 11.58
C ASP A 432 0.44 -13.64 12.62
N ALA A 433 1.68 -13.32 12.97
CA ALA A 433 1.98 -12.24 13.89
C ALA A 433 1.51 -10.88 13.37
N LEU A 434 1.74 -10.59 12.09
CA LEU A 434 1.28 -9.34 11.45
C LEU A 434 -0.24 -9.26 11.35
N ALA A 435 -0.93 -10.37 11.12
CA ALA A 435 -2.39 -10.39 11.07
C ALA A 435 -3.02 -9.99 12.42
N ASP A 436 -2.38 -10.34 13.54
CA ASP A 436 -2.88 -10.06 14.89
C ASP A 436 -2.51 -8.67 15.43
N VAL A 437 -1.78 -7.85 14.68
CA VAL A 437 -1.47 -6.47 15.10
C VAL A 437 -2.75 -5.68 15.41
N GLY A 438 -3.75 -5.84 14.56
CA GLY A 438 -5.03 -5.14 14.69
C GLY A 438 -6.06 -5.81 15.59
N LEU A 439 -5.73 -6.87 16.34
CA LEU A 439 -6.71 -7.68 17.09
C LEU A 439 -7.72 -6.86 17.93
N GLY A 440 -7.24 -5.78 18.57
CA GLY A 440 -8.06 -4.86 19.37
C GLY A 440 -8.76 -3.74 18.58
N TRP A 441 -8.44 -3.52 17.30
CA TRP A 441 -8.94 -2.39 16.50
C TRP A 441 -10.45 -2.37 16.39
N PRO A 442 -11.16 -3.48 16.09
CA PRO A 442 -12.62 -3.47 16.02
C PRO A 442 -13.26 -2.98 17.33
N LEU A 443 -12.78 -3.47 18.48
CA LEU A 443 -13.30 -3.07 19.78
C LEU A 443 -12.92 -1.63 20.12
N LEU A 444 -11.65 -1.27 19.95
CA LEU A 444 -11.12 0.08 20.15
C LEU A 444 -11.95 1.12 19.38
N ARG A 445 -12.18 0.87 18.08
CA ARG A 445 -12.98 1.75 17.23
C ARG A 445 -14.42 1.84 17.68
N ARG A 446 -15.04 0.74 18.12
CA ARG A 446 -16.39 0.77 18.73
C ARG A 446 -16.42 1.63 20.00
N MET A 447 -15.42 1.52 20.87
CA MET A 447 -15.34 2.33 22.10
C MET A 447 -15.18 3.82 21.76
N LEU A 448 -14.29 4.15 20.84
CA LEU A 448 -14.07 5.55 20.42
C LEU A 448 -15.27 6.13 19.67
N ARG A 449 -15.94 5.36 18.80
CA ARG A 449 -17.16 5.80 18.11
C ARG A 449 -18.35 5.97 19.05
N GLU A 450 -18.44 5.16 20.10
CA GLU A 450 -19.43 5.37 21.16
C GLU A 450 -19.16 6.68 21.93
N LEU A 451 -17.89 6.97 22.24
CA LEU A 451 -17.50 8.28 22.78
C LEU A 451 -17.84 9.42 21.81
N GLY A 452 -17.56 9.24 20.52
CA GLY A 452 -17.93 10.18 19.46
C GLY A 452 -19.43 10.41 19.36
N ARG A 453 -20.26 9.36 19.49
CA ARG A 453 -21.74 9.48 19.55
C ARG A 453 -22.18 10.38 20.70
N ARG A 454 -21.55 10.26 21.88
CA ARG A 454 -21.83 11.12 23.04
C ARG A 454 -21.39 12.56 22.81
N PHE A 455 -20.24 12.77 22.17
CA PHE A 455 -19.76 14.10 21.79
C PHE A 455 -20.69 14.79 20.78
N VAL A 456 -21.25 14.05 19.81
CA VAL A 456 -22.29 14.55 18.90
C VAL A 456 -23.54 14.95 19.67
N ALA A 457 -24.03 14.10 20.56
CA ALA A 457 -25.23 14.38 21.37
C ALA A 457 -25.06 15.63 22.25
N ALA A 458 -23.82 15.93 22.67
CA ALA A 458 -23.48 17.12 23.44
C ALA A 458 -23.11 18.35 22.59
N GLY A 459 -23.19 18.26 21.25
CA GLY A 459 -22.91 19.36 20.33
C GLY A 459 -21.43 19.73 20.17
N MET A 460 -20.50 18.89 20.64
CA MET A 460 -19.05 19.13 20.56
C MET A 460 -18.49 18.87 19.16
N VAL A 461 -18.99 17.82 18.48
CA VAL A 461 -18.55 17.42 17.13
C VAL A 461 -19.77 17.15 16.24
N ALA A 462 -19.58 17.09 14.92
CA ALA A 462 -20.67 16.96 13.97
C ALA A 462 -21.01 15.49 13.70
N GLU A 463 -19.99 14.64 13.56
CA GLU A 463 -20.11 13.23 13.25
C GLU A 463 -19.43 12.35 14.30
N ARG A 464 -19.80 11.07 14.39
CA ARG A 464 -19.23 10.16 15.39
C ARG A 464 -17.73 9.94 15.19
N ASP A 465 -17.28 9.92 13.94
CA ASP A 465 -15.87 9.71 13.58
C ASP A 465 -15.02 10.97 13.75
N ASP A 466 -15.63 12.11 14.07
CA ASP A 466 -14.91 13.34 14.42
C ASP A 466 -14.05 13.16 15.70
N VAL A 467 -14.36 12.15 16.52
CA VAL A 467 -13.57 11.77 17.70
C VAL A 467 -12.10 11.50 17.37
N PHE A 468 -11.79 10.93 16.20
CA PHE A 468 -10.41 10.61 15.79
C PHE A 468 -9.58 11.87 15.50
N TRP A 469 -10.25 13.01 15.29
CA TRP A 469 -9.64 14.30 14.98
C TRP A 469 -9.40 15.17 16.22
N LEU A 470 -9.77 14.67 17.40
CA LEU A 470 -9.45 15.28 18.70
C LEU A 470 -8.08 14.82 19.19
N LYS A 471 -7.36 15.67 19.90
CA LYS A 471 -6.19 15.23 20.68
C LYS A 471 -6.66 14.49 21.94
N LEU A 472 -5.82 13.61 22.47
CA LEU A 472 -6.14 12.84 23.67
C LEU A 472 -6.59 13.71 24.84
N GLU A 473 -5.90 14.82 25.10
CA GLU A 473 -6.25 15.70 26.23
C GLU A 473 -7.59 16.42 26.01
N GLU A 474 -7.96 16.74 24.76
CA GLU A 474 -9.26 17.30 24.39
C GLU A 474 -10.37 16.25 24.64
N ALA A 475 -10.15 15.01 24.20
CA ALA A 475 -11.09 13.91 24.43
C ALA A 475 -11.24 13.57 25.92
N LYS A 476 -10.15 13.57 26.71
CA LYS A 476 -10.17 13.37 28.17
C LYS A 476 -10.92 14.48 28.91
N ALA A 477 -10.71 15.74 28.50
CA ALA A 477 -11.41 16.86 29.10
C ALA A 477 -12.93 16.74 28.84
N ALA A 478 -13.32 16.50 27.59
CA ALA A 478 -14.71 16.32 27.22
C ALA A 478 -15.37 15.12 27.92
N ALA A 479 -14.69 13.97 27.98
CA ALA A 479 -15.18 12.79 28.69
C ALA A 479 -15.47 13.07 30.17
N ARG A 480 -14.55 13.76 30.86
CA ARG A 480 -14.74 14.17 32.27
C ARG A 480 -15.92 15.12 32.44
N SER A 481 -16.06 16.11 31.55
CA SER A 481 -17.18 17.05 31.59
C SER A 481 -18.52 16.34 31.38
N LEU A 482 -18.61 15.42 30.43
CA LEU A 482 -19.85 14.67 30.20
C LEU A 482 -20.25 13.79 31.38
N ASP A 483 -19.29 13.07 31.95
CA ASP A 483 -19.55 12.21 33.12
C ASP A 483 -19.96 13.03 34.36
N ALA A 484 -19.52 14.30 34.43
CA ALA A 484 -19.94 15.27 35.44
C ALA A 484 -21.21 16.06 35.07
N ASN A 485 -21.88 15.74 33.97
CA ASN A 485 -23.04 16.47 33.41
C ASN A 485 -22.79 17.97 33.16
N GLN A 486 -21.58 18.30 32.72
CA GLN A 486 -21.15 19.67 32.37
C GLN A 486 -21.17 19.89 30.86
N SER A 487 -21.28 21.16 30.44
CA SER A 487 -21.18 21.55 29.04
C SER A 487 -19.78 21.29 28.49
N VAL A 488 -19.72 20.80 27.26
CA VAL A 488 -18.48 20.62 26.48
C VAL A 488 -18.30 21.76 25.47
N SER A 489 -17.05 22.10 25.16
CA SER A 489 -16.72 23.10 24.15
C SER A 489 -17.05 22.62 22.74
N ASP A 490 -17.52 23.50 21.87
CA ASP A 490 -17.69 23.20 20.45
C ASP A 490 -16.32 23.06 19.75
N CYS A 491 -16.04 21.87 19.21
CA CYS A 491 -14.82 21.55 18.49
C CYS A 491 -15.04 21.37 16.97
N ARG A 492 -16.25 21.58 16.44
CA ARG A 492 -16.55 21.39 15.01
C ARG A 492 -15.63 22.20 14.08
N PRO A 493 -15.33 23.50 14.34
CA PRO A 493 -14.42 24.26 13.49
C PRO A 493 -12.99 23.70 13.50
N LEU A 494 -12.52 23.27 14.68
CA LEU A 494 -11.20 22.70 14.88
C LEU A 494 -11.04 21.35 14.17
N VAL A 495 -12.06 20.50 14.24
CA VAL A 495 -12.08 19.23 13.51
C VAL A 495 -12.06 19.46 12.00
N ALA A 496 -12.89 20.38 11.48
CA ALA A 496 -12.93 20.71 10.06
C ALA A 496 -11.57 21.21 9.54
N GLU A 497 -10.87 22.05 10.31
CA GLU A 497 -9.52 22.53 9.99
C GLU A 497 -8.51 21.37 9.90
N ARG A 498 -8.49 20.48 10.92
CA ARG A 498 -7.56 19.34 10.98
C ARG A 498 -7.79 18.34 9.85
N ARG A 499 -9.05 18.04 9.54
CA ARG A 499 -9.43 17.20 8.40
C ARG A 499 -8.96 17.82 7.09
N SER A 500 -9.25 19.09 6.87
CA SER A 500 -8.82 19.80 5.66
C SER A 500 -7.30 19.83 5.51
N LYS A 501 -6.56 20.00 6.63
CA LYS A 501 -5.10 19.94 6.64
C LYS A 501 -4.61 18.55 6.24
N TRP A 502 -5.10 17.52 6.92
CA TRP A 502 -4.74 16.13 6.68
C TRP A 502 -5.05 15.70 5.24
N GLU A 503 -6.21 16.12 4.71
CA GLU A 503 -6.62 15.81 3.35
C GLU A 503 -5.70 16.42 2.29
N ARG A 504 -5.12 17.60 2.56
CA ARG A 504 -4.08 18.18 1.71
C ARG A 504 -2.77 17.41 1.86
N GLU A 505 -2.33 17.16 3.10
CA GLU A 505 -1.03 16.54 3.38
C GLU A 505 -0.93 15.09 2.90
N ARG A 506 -2.03 14.32 2.92
CA ARG A 506 -2.04 12.92 2.41
C ARG A 506 -1.68 12.82 0.92
N THR A 507 -1.87 13.89 0.15
CA THR A 507 -1.53 13.91 -1.27
C THR A 507 -0.02 14.00 -1.50
N ALA A 508 0.75 14.38 -0.48
CA ALA A 508 2.21 14.48 -0.57
C ALA A 508 2.89 13.09 -0.60
N THR A 509 4.06 13.02 -1.22
CA THR A 509 4.92 11.82 -1.15
C THR A 509 5.97 12.02 -0.05
N PRO A 510 5.81 11.40 1.14
CA PRO A 510 6.79 11.53 2.21
C PRO A 510 8.11 10.85 1.85
N PRO A 511 9.26 11.53 1.98
CA PRO A 511 10.57 10.92 1.79
C PRO A 511 10.78 9.74 2.72
N VAL A 512 11.29 8.62 2.18
CA VAL A 512 11.64 7.43 2.98
C VAL A 512 12.74 7.74 4.00
N MET A 513 13.64 8.67 3.68
CA MET A 513 14.74 9.09 4.55
C MET A 513 14.98 10.59 4.45
N LEU A 514 15.25 11.23 5.59
CA LEU A 514 15.57 12.64 5.72
C LEU A 514 16.86 12.82 6.57
N PRO A 515 17.82 13.66 6.13
CA PRO A 515 17.86 14.35 4.84
C PRO A 515 18.12 13.38 3.67
N HIS A 516 17.86 13.82 2.43
CA HIS A 516 18.05 13.01 1.23
C HIS A 516 19.52 12.65 0.98
N GLY A 517 19.78 11.48 0.38
CA GLY A 517 21.08 11.13 -0.21
C GLY A 517 22.24 10.94 0.78
N VAL A 518 21.96 10.71 2.07
CA VAL A 518 23.03 10.64 3.07
C VAL A 518 23.84 9.35 2.94
N ARG A 519 25.07 9.47 2.45
CA ARG A 519 26.16 8.54 2.73
C ARG A 519 26.72 8.84 4.11
N PHE A 520 26.83 7.83 4.96
CA PHE A 520 27.46 8.00 6.27
C PHE A 520 28.51 6.93 6.54
N MET A 521 29.74 7.39 6.76
CA MET A 521 30.92 6.56 6.99
C MET A 521 31.09 5.43 5.95
N GLY A 522 30.88 5.73 4.66
CA GLY A 522 31.04 4.78 3.57
C GLY A 522 29.91 3.76 3.39
N ILE A 523 28.91 3.72 4.28
CA ILE A 523 27.69 2.94 4.11
C ILE A 523 26.68 3.78 3.33
N ASP A 524 26.29 3.26 2.17
CA ASP A 524 25.28 3.87 1.33
C ASP A 524 23.88 3.44 1.80
N PHE A 525 23.22 4.32 2.55
CA PHE A 525 21.86 4.10 3.03
C PHE A 525 20.82 4.19 1.91
N SER A 526 21.18 4.54 0.67
CA SER A 526 20.28 4.38 -0.49
C SER A 526 19.92 2.93 -0.77
N SER A 527 20.76 1.96 -0.37
CA SER A 527 20.43 0.52 -0.44
C SER A 527 19.20 0.13 0.41
N TRP A 528 18.78 1.00 1.33
CA TRP A 528 17.58 0.85 2.15
C TRP A 528 16.32 1.45 1.50
N GLN A 529 16.48 2.22 0.40
CA GLN A 529 15.42 2.68 -0.48
C GLN A 529 15.18 1.58 -1.52
N ALA A 530 14.18 0.73 -1.30
CA ALA A 530 13.77 -0.26 -2.30
C ALA A 530 13.11 0.38 -3.54
N ALA A 531 12.71 1.66 -3.45
CA ALA A 531 12.00 2.41 -4.47
C ALA A 531 12.96 3.19 -5.39
N ARG A 532 12.83 3.01 -6.71
CA ARG A 532 13.56 3.80 -7.72
C ARG A 532 12.85 5.13 -7.99
N THR A 533 13.16 6.15 -7.20
CA THR A 533 12.47 7.46 -7.27
C THR A 533 12.89 8.36 -8.46
N ASN A 534 13.99 8.04 -9.16
CA ASN A 534 14.48 8.81 -10.32
C ASN A 534 14.42 7.99 -11.62
N GLN A 535 13.23 7.79 -12.16
CA GLN A 535 13.05 7.13 -13.46
C GLN A 535 12.67 8.13 -14.53
N ALA A 536 13.35 8.09 -15.68
CA ALA A 536 13.04 8.94 -16.82
C ALA A 536 11.58 8.76 -17.29
N ALA A 537 10.95 9.85 -17.73
CA ALA A 537 9.65 9.82 -18.37
C ALA A 537 9.78 9.04 -19.70
N GLY A 538 8.98 7.99 -19.84
CA GLY A 538 8.95 7.11 -21.02
C GLY A 538 7.85 6.06 -20.87
N ASP A 539 7.72 5.13 -21.80
CA ASP A 539 6.53 4.26 -21.82
C ASP A 539 6.67 3.03 -20.91
N ALA A 540 7.67 3.04 -20.02
CA ALA A 540 7.93 1.97 -19.08
C ALA A 540 8.34 2.49 -17.70
N ILE A 541 7.87 1.78 -16.68
CA ILE A 541 8.28 1.91 -15.28
C ILE A 541 9.03 0.63 -14.91
N LYS A 542 10.22 0.77 -14.33
CA LYS A 542 11.02 -0.36 -13.85
C LYS A 542 10.86 -0.49 -12.34
N GLY A 543 10.72 -1.71 -11.87
CA GLY A 543 10.75 -2.04 -10.46
C GLY A 543 11.60 -3.28 -10.22
N GLN A 544 11.37 -3.89 -9.06
CA GLN A 544 11.91 -5.18 -8.69
C GLN A 544 10.99 -6.27 -9.24
N ALA A 545 11.57 -7.20 -9.99
CA ALA A 545 10.90 -8.45 -10.36
C ALA A 545 10.52 -9.22 -9.09
N ALA A 546 9.23 -9.29 -8.78
CA ALA A 546 8.72 -9.90 -7.56
C ALA A 546 8.11 -11.27 -7.84
N SER A 547 7.13 -11.34 -8.73
CA SER A 547 6.48 -12.60 -9.13
C SER A 547 6.49 -12.74 -10.65
N PRO A 548 6.99 -13.85 -11.21
CA PRO A 548 7.16 -14.01 -12.66
C PRO A 548 5.83 -14.13 -13.39
N GLY A 549 5.85 -13.86 -14.69
CA GLY A 549 4.70 -13.92 -15.59
C GLY A 549 4.44 -12.57 -16.25
N CYS A 550 3.49 -12.54 -17.18
CA CYS A 550 3.09 -11.34 -17.90
C CYS A 550 1.56 -11.26 -17.97
N ALA A 551 0.99 -10.11 -17.63
CA ALA A 551 -0.45 -9.85 -17.73
C ALA A 551 -0.72 -8.41 -18.15
N SER A 552 -1.84 -8.21 -18.84
CA SER A 552 -2.32 -6.88 -19.26
C SER A 552 -3.76 -6.69 -18.79
N GLY A 553 -4.10 -5.49 -18.35
CA GLY A 553 -5.39 -5.18 -17.76
C GLY A 553 -5.55 -3.69 -17.49
N VAL A 554 -6.72 -3.32 -16.97
CA VAL A 554 -7.01 -1.94 -16.55
C VAL A 554 -6.34 -1.69 -15.20
N ALA A 555 -5.51 -0.67 -15.11
CA ALA A 555 -4.89 -0.25 -13.87
C ALA A 555 -5.96 0.31 -12.91
N ARG A 556 -5.99 -0.22 -11.69
CA ARG A 556 -6.72 0.35 -10.57
C ARG A 556 -5.74 0.92 -9.58
N VAL A 557 -5.65 2.25 -9.54
CA VAL A 557 -4.82 2.95 -8.57
C VAL A 557 -5.64 3.11 -7.30
N ILE A 558 -5.28 2.32 -6.29
CA ILE A 558 -5.98 2.23 -5.01
C ILE A 558 -5.04 2.77 -3.92
N HIS A 559 -5.52 3.76 -3.17
CA HIS A 559 -4.76 4.43 -2.11
C HIS A 559 -5.07 3.89 -0.70
N GLY A 560 -6.18 3.18 -0.52
CA GLY A 560 -6.56 2.62 0.77
C GLY A 560 -7.85 1.80 0.73
N PRO A 561 -8.29 1.27 1.89
CA PRO A 561 -9.46 0.38 2.04
C PRO A 561 -10.75 0.95 1.48
N ASP A 562 -10.95 2.27 1.64
CA ASP A 562 -12.14 3.00 1.19
C ASP A 562 -12.36 2.87 -0.33
N GLU A 563 -11.32 2.53 -1.07
CA GLU A 563 -11.31 2.37 -2.53
C GLU A 563 -11.26 0.90 -2.99
N PHE A 564 -11.21 -0.05 -2.06
CA PHE A 564 -11.12 -1.49 -2.40
C PHE A 564 -12.33 -1.96 -3.22
N ASN A 565 -13.49 -1.34 -3.00
CA ASN A 565 -14.71 -1.56 -3.76
C ASN A 565 -14.61 -1.17 -5.25
N ARG A 566 -13.54 -0.51 -5.70
CA ARG A 566 -13.29 -0.16 -7.12
C ARG A 566 -12.62 -1.30 -7.89
N MET A 567 -12.00 -2.26 -7.19
CA MET A 567 -11.29 -3.36 -7.83
C MET A 567 -12.27 -4.33 -8.51
N ARG A 568 -11.99 -4.73 -9.75
CA ARG A 568 -12.78 -5.74 -10.48
C ARG A 568 -11.90 -6.92 -10.91
N PRO A 569 -12.48 -8.10 -11.15
CA PRO A 569 -11.74 -9.23 -11.70
C PRO A 569 -11.02 -8.88 -13.01
N GLY A 570 -9.73 -9.18 -13.09
CA GLY A 570 -8.89 -8.93 -14.27
C GLY A 570 -8.20 -7.56 -14.30
N ASP A 571 -8.49 -6.68 -13.35
CA ASP A 571 -7.79 -5.40 -13.21
C ASP A 571 -6.35 -5.60 -12.70
N ILE A 572 -5.49 -4.62 -12.91
CA ILE A 572 -4.13 -4.57 -12.38
C ILE A 572 -4.13 -3.70 -11.13
N LEU A 573 -3.79 -4.29 -9.99
CA LEU A 573 -3.71 -3.59 -8.71
C LEU A 573 -2.47 -2.72 -8.68
N VAL A 574 -2.65 -1.40 -8.56
CA VAL A 574 -1.57 -0.41 -8.41
C VAL A 574 -1.73 0.29 -7.06
N ALA A 575 -0.76 0.14 -6.17
CA ALA A 575 -0.84 0.69 -4.82
C ALA A 575 0.53 1.21 -4.33
N LYS A 576 0.55 2.08 -3.31
CA LYS A 576 1.82 2.56 -2.72
C LYS A 576 2.56 1.42 -2.02
N ILE A 577 1.84 0.65 -1.21
CA ILE A 577 2.30 -0.53 -0.48
C ILE A 577 1.12 -1.50 -0.30
N THR A 578 1.41 -2.79 -0.13
CA THR A 578 0.41 -3.82 0.21
C THR A 578 0.69 -4.39 1.61
N THR A 579 -0.33 -4.42 2.45
CA THR A 579 -0.35 -5.07 3.78
C THR A 579 -1.27 -6.30 3.75
N PRO A 580 -1.34 -7.14 4.81
CA PRO A 580 -2.24 -8.30 4.86
C PRO A 580 -3.70 -8.01 4.49
N ALA A 581 -4.21 -6.81 4.80
CA ALA A 581 -5.57 -6.40 4.43
C ALA A 581 -5.84 -6.42 2.90
N TRP A 582 -4.81 -6.20 2.08
CA TRP A 582 -4.91 -6.20 0.61
C TRP A 582 -5.06 -7.60 0.03
N THR A 583 -4.75 -8.66 0.78
CA THR A 583 -4.81 -10.05 0.31
C THR A 583 -6.19 -10.38 -0.28
N THR A 584 -7.25 -9.76 0.22
CA THR A 584 -8.63 -9.89 -0.29
C THR A 584 -8.81 -9.45 -1.75
N LEU A 585 -7.93 -8.57 -2.25
CA LEU A 585 -7.94 -8.07 -3.64
C LEU A 585 -7.08 -8.91 -4.59
N PHE A 586 -6.14 -9.70 -4.07
CA PHE A 586 -5.27 -10.53 -4.91
C PHE A 586 -6.04 -11.55 -5.76
N PRO A 587 -7.10 -12.21 -5.29
CA PRO A 587 -7.94 -13.06 -6.15
C PRO A 587 -8.49 -12.34 -7.38
N LEU A 588 -8.76 -11.03 -7.27
CA LEU A 588 -9.34 -10.21 -8.35
C LEU A 588 -8.27 -9.72 -9.34
N ALA A 589 -7.01 -9.61 -8.91
CA ALA A 589 -5.96 -8.95 -9.68
C ALA A 589 -5.35 -9.85 -10.78
N ALA A 590 -5.18 -9.30 -11.98
CA ALA A 590 -4.40 -9.93 -13.05
C ALA A 590 -2.89 -9.70 -12.91
N ALA A 591 -2.49 -8.59 -12.28
CA ALA A 591 -1.12 -8.27 -11.90
C ALA A 591 -1.09 -7.30 -10.71
N VAL A 592 0.06 -7.20 -10.03
CA VAL A 592 0.27 -6.27 -8.91
C VAL A 592 1.48 -5.36 -9.17
N VAL A 593 1.31 -4.06 -8.95
CA VAL A 593 2.36 -3.05 -9.04
C VAL A 593 2.40 -2.23 -7.76
N THR A 594 3.57 -2.08 -7.14
CA THR A 594 3.71 -1.19 -5.98
C THR A 594 4.89 -0.24 -6.05
N ASP A 595 4.75 0.92 -5.39
CA ASP A 595 5.84 1.90 -5.24
C ASP A 595 6.88 1.44 -4.24
N VAL A 596 6.42 0.83 -3.14
CA VAL A 596 7.22 0.32 -2.04
C VAL A 596 7.12 -1.20 -2.01
N GLY A 597 8.25 -1.87 -1.83
CA GLY A 597 8.29 -3.31 -1.65
C GLY A 597 9.57 -3.94 -2.17
N GLY A 598 10.17 -4.80 -1.37
CA GLY A 598 11.30 -5.63 -1.77
C GLY A 598 10.86 -7.02 -2.28
N PRO A 599 11.80 -7.85 -2.76
CA PRO A 599 11.52 -9.20 -3.26
C PRO A 599 11.07 -10.19 -2.17
N LEU A 600 11.11 -9.77 -0.90
CA LEU A 600 10.68 -10.51 0.30
C LEU A 600 9.54 -9.80 1.05
N SER A 601 8.97 -8.73 0.48
CA SER A 601 7.83 -8.04 1.07
C SER A 601 6.57 -8.90 1.03
N HIS A 602 5.61 -8.62 1.90
CA HIS A 602 4.31 -9.31 1.93
C HIS A 602 3.68 -9.41 0.53
N GLY A 603 3.56 -8.30 -0.20
CA GLY A 603 3.02 -8.28 -1.57
C GLY A 603 3.78 -9.17 -2.56
N SER A 604 5.10 -9.33 -2.40
CA SER A 604 5.90 -10.21 -3.27
C SER A 604 5.66 -11.69 -3.00
N ILE A 605 5.35 -12.04 -1.75
CA ILE A 605 5.13 -13.41 -1.31
C ILE A 605 3.72 -13.82 -1.73
N VAL A 606 2.72 -13.01 -1.38
CA VAL A 606 1.33 -13.26 -1.78
C VAL A 606 1.20 -13.30 -3.30
N ALA A 607 1.83 -12.40 -4.07
CA ALA A 607 1.76 -12.46 -5.53
C ALA A 607 2.31 -13.79 -6.11
N ARG A 608 3.36 -14.35 -5.50
CA ARG A 608 3.93 -15.65 -5.94
C ARG A 608 3.02 -16.81 -5.57
N GLU A 609 2.41 -16.79 -4.38
CA GLU A 609 1.44 -17.79 -3.95
C GLU A 609 0.21 -17.81 -4.84
N TYR A 610 -0.19 -16.64 -5.33
CA TYR A 610 -1.30 -16.49 -6.26
C TYR A 610 -0.92 -16.75 -7.72
N HIS A 611 0.38 -16.90 -8.01
CA HIS A 611 0.93 -16.97 -9.36
C HIS A 611 0.52 -15.78 -10.24
N ILE A 612 0.43 -14.60 -9.63
CA ILE A 612 0.09 -13.34 -10.29
C ILE A 612 1.39 -12.58 -10.60
N PRO A 613 1.61 -12.09 -11.82
CA PRO A 613 2.76 -11.24 -12.16
C PRO A 613 2.85 -10.01 -11.24
N ALA A 614 4.04 -9.73 -10.71
CA ALA A 614 4.21 -8.58 -9.82
C ALA A 614 5.53 -7.85 -10.00
N VAL A 615 5.44 -6.51 -9.98
CA VAL A 615 6.57 -5.57 -10.02
C VAL A 615 6.45 -4.60 -8.85
N LEU A 616 7.38 -4.67 -7.89
CA LEU A 616 7.31 -3.87 -6.66
C LEU A 616 8.47 -2.88 -6.59
N GLY A 617 8.43 -1.93 -5.65
CA GLY A 617 9.55 -1.00 -5.47
C GLY A 617 9.75 -0.07 -6.67
N THR A 618 8.69 0.23 -7.42
CA THR A 618 8.78 1.10 -8.60
C THR A 618 9.07 2.56 -8.21
N GLY A 619 8.65 2.98 -7.01
CA GLY A 619 8.78 4.34 -6.49
C GLY A 619 7.91 5.40 -7.15
N VAL A 620 7.34 5.14 -8.32
CA VAL A 620 6.64 6.13 -9.15
C VAL A 620 5.39 5.58 -9.87
N ALA A 621 5.00 4.32 -9.64
CA ALA A 621 3.86 3.70 -10.29
C ALA A 621 2.54 4.40 -9.96
N THR A 622 2.26 4.69 -8.69
CA THR A 622 1.01 5.42 -8.34
C THR A 622 1.01 6.87 -8.84
N GLU A 623 2.17 7.40 -9.21
CA GLU A 623 2.32 8.75 -9.75
C GLU A 623 2.15 8.79 -11.27
N ARG A 624 2.66 7.77 -11.96
CA ARG A 624 2.76 7.74 -13.42
C ARG A 624 1.65 6.95 -14.11
N ILE A 625 1.05 5.98 -13.42
CA ILE A 625 -0.06 5.20 -13.93
C ILE A 625 -1.35 5.93 -13.57
N ARG A 626 -2.21 6.18 -14.56
CA ARG A 626 -3.53 6.76 -14.31
C ARG A 626 -4.54 5.67 -13.98
N ASP A 627 -5.47 5.94 -13.09
CA ASP A 627 -6.58 5.03 -12.86
C ASP A 627 -7.38 4.82 -14.15
N GLY A 628 -7.76 3.56 -14.44
CA GLY A 628 -8.42 3.20 -15.68
C GLY A 628 -7.48 2.99 -16.88
N GLN A 629 -6.18 3.32 -16.76
CA GLN A 629 -5.22 3.14 -17.85
C GLN A 629 -4.95 1.67 -18.11
N ARG A 630 -4.91 1.25 -19.38
CA ARG A 630 -4.48 -0.11 -19.71
C ARG A 630 -2.95 -0.21 -19.60
N ILE A 631 -2.45 -1.17 -18.83
CA ILE A 631 -1.01 -1.38 -18.66
C ILE A 631 -0.66 -2.85 -18.85
N THR A 632 0.62 -3.13 -19.10
CA THR A 632 1.16 -4.49 -19.19
C THR A 632 2.27 -4.67 -18.16
N VAL A 633 2.14 -5.66 -17.30
CA VAL A 633 3.10 -5.96 -16.23
C VAL A 633 3.86 -7.23 -16.57
N ASP A 634 5.17 -7.11 -16.74
CA ASP A 634 6.11 -8.22 -16.83
C ASP A 634 6.85 -8.35 -15.48
N GLY A 635 6.33 -9.25 -14.65
CA GLY A 635 6.86 -9.47 -13.31
C GLY A 635 8.17 -10.27 -13.30
N GLY A 636 8.54 -10.93 -14.41
CA GLY A 636 9.83 -11.60 -14.58
C GLY A 636 10.95 -10.61 -14.93
N ALA A 637 10.66 -9.65 -15.80
CA ALA A 637 11.58 -8.58 -16.18
C ALA A 637 11.63 -7.43 -15.15
N GLY A 638 10.60 -7.30 -14.31
CA GLY A 638 10.48 -6.17 -13.39
C GLY A 638 10.07 -4.88 -14.11
N VAL A 639 9.22 -4.98 -15.14
CA VAL A 639 8.86 -3.86 -16.02
C VAL A 639 7.35 -3.75 -16.14
N VAL A 640 6.84 -2.52 -16.00
CA VAL A 640 5.46 -2.15 -16.29
C VAL A 640 5.48 -1.25 -17.53
N LYS A 641 4.81 -1.66 -18.61
CA LYS A 641 4.63 -0.85 -19.81
C LYS A 641 3.33 -0.07 -19.68
N LEU A 642 3.43 1.24 -19.90
CA LEU A 642 2.31 2.16 -19.95
C LEU A 642 1.77 2.09 -21.37
N ASN A 643 0.64 1.41 -21.58
CA ASN A 643 0.01 1.45 -22.90
C ASN A 643 -0.78 2.79 -22.95
N PRO A 644 -0.63 3.58 -24.02
CA PRO A 644 -1.30 4.88 -24.14
C PRO A 644 -2.82 4.75 -24.19
#